data_AF-A0A409YI64-F1
#
_entry.id   AF-A0A409YI64-F1
#
_cell.length_a   1.000
_cell.length_b   1.000
_cell.length_c   1.000
_cell.angle_alpha   90.00
_cell.angle_beta   90.00
_cell.angle_gamma   90.00
#
_symmetry.space_group_name_H-M   'P 1'
#
loop_
_entity.id
_entity.type
_entity.pdbx_description
1 polymer ?
#
loop_
_entity_poly.entity_id
_entity_poly.type
_entity_poly.pdbx_seq_one_letter_code
_entity_poly.pdbx_strand_id
1 'polypeptide(L)'
;MFTNMKSLLAIFSVLAVFVFYLAANSITQSLSPQGCLMSYMSPSYVLQTDFNATWTPLAARYSLWLYREVGWDSIPTSEIKTNSLPVLFIPGNAGSSRQVRSIASSAARQFYSSPGIVSSEFTTPSSKSLDVYAVEFNEDFSAFHGSTLESQVSYTSKAISFILATYPAGTKVVVMGHSMGGIVATSLLPSEQISEVITMSTPHTLPPARFDSRVDALYTRLQGTLLQDPTPILSICGGATDLMIPSESCILPPPDADVYRSTVFTSSLEGAWTGVGHQEMVWCHQVRWRIARAALELSRTHGSRARTSVLDKWLRDGHTIPQGASNISRLPSTGVSDVEFLNTGKVLQVDAPWASKTYLLPVGKEGFSDGQKVTVMVSQGSILGISPLQVSPLDVSVLICDGSSESPSEMRCDPLVPDLLKLLPSPTLNNPFPVPQKGSDESEGVVLFEHRLKMDQKRQDPCWVAVQVKNADGRGWVAANVVTPISVAEPITFWSLLLGPKTISIPMSDGLEASISFPSLFPNALVVYSLLPQGVLPLACEGAKFLPLIAHVSHDEEAHYYPLINQDNHPTLLHTHWPAPMIDAPTDRHPMVRITLYTVGKSSCRTNLPQLQLRIDWLATLGRCASRYFHSLVAWSAGVVSVVIFLAWKEERQTGFIPSVDVSLERYSKKVLPWLSSVSLILSLVPIPSYLYLGNGGKPELAFLGPLLLCMSSGLVIVSWWFLQLTLNVLGYLGTIAQRRRTERGSVPKTTLASLLVISSLIFLLIPWQVAYLGCWLLHLHTCASALRNPRHLKVPADSPVELDTAQPVEHRDSNAVSLQSNLLPTLNTTHHYFYTLLLMTWLLPLTAPILAVWVRTLLTAGFTTPFDGDHNFVAVLPFLILVDFASWNTGQFLRPARFEQQLSLSWLFVGIAGTAFLYGSRHPYYVLDMARIATWIIIVFRIGRRYWSSTDNH
;
A
#
# COMPACT_ATOMS: atom_id res chain seq x y z
N MET A 1 46.47 3.47 -8.57
CA MET A 1 45.40 2.90 -7.73
C MET A 1 44.05 3.27 -8.35
N PHE A 2 43.75 2.77 -9.56
CA PHE A 2 42.42 2.89 -10.15
C PHE A 2 41.58 1.76 -9.57
N THR A 3 40.79 2.07 -8.55
CA THR A 3 39.77 1.19 -7.99
C THR A 3 38.86 0.70 -9.12
N ASN A 4 38.69 -0.63 -9.24
CA ASN A 4 37.77 -1.26 -10.21
C ASN A 4 36.36 -0.69 -9.98
N MET A 5 35.89 0.19 -10.87
CA MET A 5 34.60 0.88 -10.71
C MET A 5 33.43 -0.09 -10.62
N LYS A 6 33.48 -1.22 -11.34
CA LYS A 6 32.49 -2.30 -11.20
C LYS A 6 32.42 -2.85 -9.77
N SER A 7 33.57 -2.97 -9.09
CA SER A 7 33.64 -3.49 -7.72
C SER A 7 33.09 -2.49 -6.71
N LEU A 8 33.40 -1.20 -6.88
CA LEU A 8 32.79 -0.14 -6.06
C LEU A 8 31.27 -0.10 -6.23
N LEU A 9 30.78 -0.21 -7.46
CA LEU A 9 29.34 -0.20 -7.76
C LEU A 9 28.61 -1.42 -7.16
N ALA A 10 29.24 -2.60 -7.21
CA ALA A 10 28.73 -3.81 -6.58
C ALA A 10 28.63 -3.65 -5.05
N ILE A 11 29.70 -3.18 -4.39
CA ILE A 11 29.72 -2.94 -2.94
C ILE A 11 28.67 -1.90 -2.55
N PHE A 12 28.60 -0.78 -3.28
CA PHE A 12 27.59 0.26 -3.08
C PHE A 12 26.17 -0.31 -3.15
N SER A 13 25.88 -1.14 -4.14
CA SER A 13 24.53 -1.66 -4.36
C SER A 13 24.11 -2.66 -3.27
N VAL A 14 25.03 -3.53 -2.82
CA VAL A 14 24.75 -4.45 -1.70
C VAL A 14 24.51 -3.67 -0.41
N LEU A 15 25.35 -2.69 -0.10
CA LEU A 15 25.17 -1.82 1.07
C LEU A 15 23.88 -1.02 0.99
N ALA A 16 23.55 -0.45 -0.17
CA ALA A 16 22.32 0.30 -0.38
C ALA A 16 21.09 -0.59 -0.17
N VAL A 17 21.05 -1.79 -0.76
CA VAL A 17 19.94 -2.74 -0.54
C VAL A 17 19.83 -3.13 0.93
N PHE A 18 20.96 -3.36 1.61
CA PHE A 18 20.97 -3.68 3.04
C PHE A 18 20.44 -2.53 3.90
N VAL A 19 20.87 -1.29 3.64
CA VAL A 19 20.36 -0.08 4.32
C VAL A 19 18.88 0.13 4.04
N PHE A 20 18.43 -0.05 2.80
CA PHE A 20 17.02 0.04 2.43
C PHE A 20 16.17 -1.00 3.15
N TYR A 21 16.67 -2.24 3.28
CA TYR A 21 16.02 -3.30 4.04
C TYR A 21 15.90 -2.94 5.53
N LEU A 22 17.00 -2.51 6.16
CA LEU A 22 16.99 -2.09 7.56
C LEU A 22 16.07 -0.90 7.80
N ALA A 23 16.09 0.09 6.90
CA ALA A 23 15.23 1.26 6.96
C ALA A 23 13.75 0.89 6.83
N ALA A 24 13.40 0.05 5.86
CA ALA A 24 12.03 -0.44 5.66
C ALA A 24 11.52 -1.23 6.87
N ASN A 25 12.38 -2.03 7.50
CA ASN A 25 12.02 -2.77 8.70
C ASN A 25 11.87 -1.86 9.93
N SER A 26 12.73 -0.84 10.07
CA SER A 26 12.70 0.09 11.22
C SER A 26 11.44 0.97 11.25
N ILE A 27 10.95 1.43 10.10
CA ILE A 27 9.79 2.33 10.04
C ILE A 27 8.48 1.66 10.50
N THR A 28 8.41 0.34 10.48
CA THR A 28 7.21 -0.42 10.85
C THR A 28 6.72 -0.12 12.25
N GLN A 29 7.64 0.04 13.19
CA GLN A 29 7.33 0.27 14.61
C GLN A 29 7.39 1.74 15.00
N SER A 30 8.10 2.56 14.21
CA SER A 30 8.44 3.94 14.60
C SER A 30 7.65 5.01 13.85
N LEU A 31 7.17 4.75 12.63
CA LEU A 31 6.60 5.79 11.77
C LEU A 31 5.21 6.26 12.21
N SER A 32 4.36 5.32 12.61
CA SER A 32 3.03 5.62 13.15
C SER A 32 2.88 5.03 14.55
N PRO A 33 2.33 5.79 15.52
CA PRO A 33 2.08 5.30 16.87
C PRO A 33 1.16 4.07 16.87
N GLN A 34 1.50 3.05 17.68
CA GLN A 34 0.81 1.76 17.70
C GLN A 34 0.36 1.39 19.12
N GLY A 35 -0.92 1.04 19.24
CA GLY A 35 -1.56 0.69 20.50
C GLY A 35 -2.47 -0.52 20.41
N CYS A 36 -2.35 -1.36 19.37
CA CYS A 36 -3.27 -2.49 19.21
C CYS A 36 -3.27 -3.45 20.40
N LEU A 37 -4.39 -3.50 21.12
CA LEU A 37 -4.63 -4.50 22.17
C LEU A 37 -5.02 -5.83 21.54
N MET A 38 -4.42 -6.91 22.05
CA MET A 38 -4.70 -8.27 21.61
C MET A 38 -6.14 -8.68 21.92
N SER A 39 -6.74 -9.47 21.02
CA SER A 39 -8.09 -9.99 21.17
C SER A 39 -8.12 -11.49 21.44
N TYR A 40 -9.08 -11.90 22.28
CA TYR A 40 -9.29 -13.29 22.68
C TYR A 40 -10.73 -13.71 22.37
N MET A 41 -10.90 -14.98 22.00
CA MET A 41 -12.15 -15.52 21.47
C MET A 41 -12.21 -17.03 21.65
N SER A 42 -13.40 -17.60 21.50
CA SER A 42 -13.64 -19.04 21.57
C SER A 42 -14.37 -19.50 20.31
N PRO A 43 -13.64 -19.66 19.18
CA PRO A 43 -14.25 -19.82 17.88
C PRO A 43 -14.74 -21.25 17.64
N SER A 44 -15.92 -21.39 17.05
CA SER A 44 -16.46 -22.61 16.47
C SER A 44 -16.84 -22.35 15.01
N TYR A 45 -16.58 -23.30 14.12
CA TYR A 45 -16.83 -23.15 12.69
C TYR A 45 -17.75 -24.26 12.21
N VAL A 46 -18.85 -23.88 11.56
CA VAL A 46 -19.83 -24.80 10.98
C VAL A 46 -19.69 -24.78 9.46
N LEU A 47 -19.23 -25.88 8.88
CA LEU A 47 -19.12 -26.04 7.43
C LEU A 47 -20.52 -26.07 6.80
N GLN A 48 -20.74 -25.26 5.76
CA GLN A 48 -21.98 -25.24 5.00
C GLN A 48 -21.98 -26.35 3.94
N THR A 49 -22.26 -27.59 4.34
CA THR A 49 -22.17 -28.78 3.47
C THR A 49 -23.16 -28.78 2.30
N ASP A 50 -24.27 -28.05 2.43
CA ASP A 50 -25.28 -27.92 1.37
C ASP A 50 -24.81 -27.04 0.22
N PHE A 51 -23.81 -26.18 0.44
CA PHE A 51 -23.16 -25.41 -0.61
C PHE A 51 -22.09 -26.27 -1.32
N ASN A 52 -22.57 -27.22 -2.11
CA ASN A 52 -21.75 -28.22 -2.79
C ASN A 52 -21.68 -28.00 -4.32
N ALA A 53 -21.15 -28.99 -5.05
CA ALA A 53 -20.95 -28.93 -6.50
C ALA A 53 -22.22 -28.62 -7.33
N THR A 54 -23.42 -28.83 -6.77
CA THR A 54 -24.68 -28.46 -7.42
C THR A 54 -24.87 -26.95 -7.56
N TRP A 55 -24.29 -26.16 -6.64
CA TRP A 55 -24.31 -24.70 -6.71
C TRP A 55 -23.19 -24.14 -7.59
N THR A 56 -21.99 -24.73 -7.46
CA THR A 56 -20.82 -24.32 -8.23
C THR A 56 -19.77 -25.43 -8.24
N PRO A 57 -19.11 -25.72 -9.39
CA PRO A 57 -18.01 -26.68 -9.44
C PRO A 57 -16.84 -26.28 -8.53
N LEU A 58 -16.70 -24.99 -8.23
CA LEU A 58 -15.67 -24.45 -7.32
C LEU A 58 -15.86 -24.91 -5.87
N ALA A 59 -17.02 -25.46 -5.48
CA ALA A 59 -17.23 -26.04 -4.15
C ALA A 59 -16.40 -27.31 -3.90
N ALA A 60 -15.80 -27.90 -4.94
CA ALA A 60 -14.81 -28.97 -4.78
C ALA A 60 -13.43 -28.43 -4.31
N ARG A 61 -13.16 -27.14 -4.53
CA ARG A 61 -11.91 -26.48 -4.17
C ARG A 61 -12.09 -25.59 -2.94
N TYR A 62 -13.12 -24.76 -2.92
CA TYR A 62 -13.37 -23.78 -1.87
C TYR A 62 -14.47 -24.23 -0.93
N SER A 63 -14.48 -23.65 0.28
CA SER A 63 -15.48 -23.95 1.30
C SER A 63 -16.11 -22.68 1.88
N LEU A 64 -17.30 -22.83 2.47
CA LEU A 64 -18.04 -21.76 3.11
C LEU A 64 -18.30 -22.16 4.57
N TRP A 65 -17.91 -21.29 5.49
CA TRP A 65 -17.99 -21.54 6.92
C TRP A 65 -18.89 -20.52 7.59
N LEU A 66 -19.60 -20.94 8.63
CA LEU A 66 -20.34 -20.08 9.52
C LEU A 66 -19.64 -20.04 10.87
N TYR A 67 -19.28 -18.84 11.32
CA TYR A 67 -18.66 -18.64 12.63
C TYR A 67 -19.71 -18.70 13.76
N ARG A 68 -19.34 -19.32 14.88
CA ARG A 68 -20.09 -19.28 16.15
C ARG A 68 -19.14 -19.09 17.31
N GLU A 69 -19.54 -18.28 18.28
CA GLU A 69 -18.79 -18.14 19.53
C GLU A 69 -19.27 -19.21 20.54
N VAL A 70 -18.34 -20.08 20.96
CA VAL A 70 -18.63 -21.24 21.83
C VAL A 70 -19.27 -20.79 23.13
N GLY A 71 -20.50 -21.27 23.38
CA GLY A 71 -21.25 -20.97 24.59
C GLY A 71 -21.99 -19.62 24.57
N TRP A 72 -21.88 -18.83 23.50
CA TRP A 72 -22.58 -17.55 23.35
C TRP A 72 -23.75 -17.66 22.38
N ASP A 73 -23.50 -18.25 21.21
CA ASP A 73 -24.49 -18.34 20.13
C ASP A 73 -24.72 -19.80 19.74
N SER A 74 -25.99 -20.19 19.59
CA SER A 74 -26.37 -21.53 19.15
C SER A 74 -26.31 -21.69 17.62
N ILE A 75 -26.27 -22.93 17.14
CA ILE A 75 -26.37 -23.24 15.71
C ILE A 75 -27.77 -22.81 15.24
N PRO A 76 -27.90 -22.04 14.15
CA PRO A 76 -29.16 -21.41 13.77
C PRO A 76 -30.14 -22.47 13.25
N THR A 77 -31.33 -22.54 13.85
CA THR A 77 -32.52 -23.20 13.30
C THR A 77 -33.22 -22.27 12.31
N SER A 78 -34.22 -22.75 11.58
CA SER A 78 -35.03 -21.92 10.67
C SER A 78 -35.66 -20.70 11.35
N GLU A 79 -36.07 -20.85 12.63
CA GLU A 79 -36.60 -19.75 13.45
C GLU A 79 -35.51 -18.75 13.91
N ILE A 80 -34.26 -19.19 14.07
CA ILE A 80 -33.15 -18.29 14.44
C ILE A 80 -32.74 -17.43 13.25
N LYS A 81 -32.81 -17.95 12.01
CA LYS A 81 -32.48 -17.20 10.78
C LYS A 81 -33.43 -16.01 10.53
N THR A 82 -34.64 -16.01 11.07
CA THR A 82 -35.53 -14.83 10.99
C THR A 82 -35.04 -13.67 11.88
N ASN A 83 -34.27 -13.98 12.92
CA ASN A 83 -33.76 -13.04 13.93
C ASN A 83 -32.26 -12.74 13.80
N SER A 84 -31.63 -13.09 12.67
CA SER A 84 -30.23 -12.78 12.37
C SER A 84 -30.07 -12.00 11.07
N LEU A 85 -28.95 -11.27 10.94
CA LEU A 85 -28.52 -10.60 9.71
C LEU A 85 -27.33 -11.38 9.10
N PRO A 86 -27.38 -11.77 7.81
CA PRO A 86 -26.24 -12.42 7.17
C PRO A 86 -25.13 -11.42 6.86
N VAL A 87 -23.93 -11.74 7.32
CA VAL A 87 -22.69 -11.03 7.00
C VAL A 87 -21.76 -12.01 6.30
N LEU A 88 -21.18 -11.62 5.16
CA LEU A 88 -20.20 -12.43 4.45
C LEU A 88 -18.82 -11.78 4.53
N PHE A 89 -17.88 -12.50 5.13
CA PHE A 89 -16.48 -12.12 5.16
C PHE A 89 -15.66 -12.81 4.06
N ILE A 90 -14.80 -12.03 3.41
CA ILE A 90 -13.92 -12.48 2.33
C ILE A 90 -12.46 -12.25 2.77
N PRO A 91 -11.65 -13.31 2.92
CA PRO A 91 -10.27 -13.21 3.38
C PRO A 91 -9.33 -12.67 2.29
N GLY A 92 -8.16 -12.25 2.74
CA GLY A 92 -7.09 -11.71 1.88
C GLY A 92 -6.25 -12.77 1.16
N ASN A 93 -5.19 -12.30 0.52
CA ASN A 93 -4.17 -13.15 -0.11
C ASN A 93 -3.55 -14.10 0.93
N ALA A 94 -3.50 -15.40 0.61
CA ALA A 94 -3.07 -16.45 1.55
C ALA A 94 -3.83 -16.48 2.89
N GLY A 95 -5.00 -15.84 2.93
CA GLY A 95 -5.85 -15.76 4.11
C GLY A 95 -6.89 -16.87 4.16
N SER A 96 -7.33 -17.18 5.37
CA SER A 96 -8.40 -18.14 5.63
C SER A 96 -9.62 -17.46 6.24
N SER A 97 -10.74 -18.21 6.27
CA SER A 97 -11.98 -17.89 6.99
C SER A 97 -11.72 -17.46 8.44
N ARG A 98 -10.61 -17.92 9.03
CA ARG A 98 -10.15 -17.57 10.37
C ARG A 98 -9.75 -16.12 10.55
N GLN A 99 -9.63 -15.30 9.50
CA GLN A 99 -9.32 -13.88 9.66
C GLN A 99 -10.47 -13.09 10.33
N VAL A 100 -11.74 -13.49 10.13
CA VAL A 100 -12.90 -12.78 10.69
C VAL A 100 -13.12 -13.02 12.18
N ARG A 101 -12.48 -14.04 12.75
CA ARG A 101 -12.81 -14.59 14.08
C ARG A 101 -12.90 -13.56 15.20
N SER A 102 -12.00 -12.57 15.21
CA SER A 102 -11.96 -11.56 16.26
C SER A 102 -13.10 -10.55 16.12
N ILE A 103 -13.49 -10.21 14.88
CA ILE A 103 -14.64 -9.35 14.58
C ILE A 103 -15.92 -10.08 14.96
N ALA A 104 -16.08 -11.33 14.51
CA ALA A 104 -17.26 -12.14 14.77
C ALA A 104 -17.46 -12.42 16.28
N SER A 105 -16.38 -12.77 16.99
CA SER A 105 -16.40 -12.93 18.45
C SER A 105 -16.79 -11.62 19.15
N SER A 106 -16.28 -10.48 18.68
CA SER A 106 -16.67 -9.17 19.23
C SER A 106 -18.16 -8.90 19.07
N ALA A 107 -18.72 -9.23 17.90
CA ALA A 107 -20.15 -9.01 17.65
C ALA A 107 -21.01 -9.89 18.57
N ALA A 108 -20.68 -11.18 18.70
CA ALA A 108 -21.36 -12.09 19.61
C ALA A 108 -21.33 -11.59 21.06
N ARG A 109 -20.14 -11.20 21.55
CA ARG A 109 -19.94 -10.74 22.93
C ARG A 109 -20.44 -9.33 23.23
N GLN A 110 -20.76 -8.52 22.21
CA GLN A 110 -21.47 -7.26 22.39
C GLN A 110 -22.99 -7.47 22.40
N PHE A 111 -23.49 -8.37 21.54
CA PHE A 111 -24.92 -8.66 21.44
C PHE A 111 -25.47 -9.38 22.68
N TYR A 112 -24.72 -10.34 23.22
CA TYR A 112 -25.06 -11.03 24.47
C TYR A 112 -24.25 -10.46 25.63
N SER A 113 -24.87 -10.24 26.79
CA SER A 113 -24.18 -9.78 28.00
C SER A 113 -23.54 -10.95 28.77
N SER A 114 -24.13 -12.12 28.61
CA SER A 114 -23.65 -13.41 29.11
C SER A 114 -24.26 -14.52 28.23
N PRO A 115 -23.73 -15.75 28.26
CA PRO A 115 -24.25 -16.89 27.50
C PRO A 115 -25.78 -16.96 27.42
N GLY A 116 -26.34 -16.76 26.23
CA GLY A 116 -27.79 -16.82 25.96
C GLY A 116 -28.62 -15.63 26.46
N ILE A 117 -28.03 -14.62 27.10
CA ILE A 117 -28.72 -13.44 27.61
C ILE A 117 -28.38 -12.24 26.75
N VAL A 118 -29.36 -11.73 26.00
CA VAL A 118 -29.21 -10.55 25.14
C VAL A 118 -28.91 -9.31 26.00
N SER A 119 -27.92 -8.52 25.59
CA SER A 119 -27.58 -7.25 26.24
C SER A 119 -28.77 -6.28 26.18
N SER A 120 -28.96 -5.47 27.22
CA SER A 120 -30.07 -4.51 27.33
C SER A 120 -30.22 -3.61 26.09
N GLU A 121 -29.10 -3.18 25.50
CA GLU A 121 -29.02 -2.33 24.30
C GLU A 121 -29.61 -2.98 23.02
N PHE A 122 -29.67 -4.31 22.99
CA PHE A 122 -30.11 -5.12 21.84
C PHE A 122 -31.41 -5.88 22.09
N THR A 123 -32.13 -5.59 23.18
CA THR A 123 -33.43 -6.24 23.50
C THR A 123 -34.60 -5.79 22.60
N THR A 124 -34.43 -4.74 21.80
CA THR A 124 -35.49 -4.25 20.92
C THR A 124 -35.79 -5.23 19.78
N PRO A 125 -37.06 -5.41 19.35
CA PRO A 125 -37.43 -6.36 18.29
C PRO A 125 -36.73 -6.16 16.93
N SER A 126 -36.25 -4.94 16.67
CA SER A 126 -35.49 -4.60 15.45
C SER A 126 -34.02 -5.05 15.48
N SER A 127 -33.50 -5.41 16.65
CA SER A 127 -32.10 -5.80 16.83
C SER A 127 -31.95 -7.27 16.50
N LYS A 128 -31.03 -7.59 15.60
CA LYS A 128 -30.73 -8.96 15.21
C LYS A 128 -29.30 -9.32 15.57
N SER A 129 -29.08 -10.59 15.90
CA SER A 129 -27.72 -11.12 15.98
C SER A 129 -27.10 -11.19 14.58
N LEU A 130 -25.79 -11.42 14.50
CA LEU A 130 -25.11 -11.57 13.21
C LEU A 130 -24.81 -13.03 12.92
N ASP A 131 -25.10 -13.45 11.69
CA ASP A 131 -24.63 -14.71 11.14
C ASP A 131 -23.44 -14.41 10.23
N VAL A 132 -22.24 -14.54 10.80
CA VAL A 132 -20.99 -14.24 10.09
C VAL A 132 -20.52 -15.47 9.33
N TYR A 133 -20.80 -15.49 8.03
CA TYR A 133 -20.25 -16.44 7.08
C TYR A 133 -18.87 -15.98 6.63
N ALA A 134 -17.99 -16.92 6.32
CA ALA A 134 -16.67 -16.65 5.78
C ALA A 134 -16.35 -17.65 4.67
N VAL A 135 -15.98 -17.14 3.50
CA VAL A 135 -15.45 -17.98 2.42
C VAL A 135 -14.00 -18.39 2.75
N GLU A 136 -13.62 -19.58 2.32
CA GLU A 136 -12.29 -20.14 2.48
C GLU A 136 -11.75 -20.55 1.11
N PHE A 137 -10.68 -19.88 0.69
CA PHE A 137 -10.09 -20.05 -0.64
C PHE A 137 -8.84 -20.94 -0.62
N ASN A 138 -8.72 -21.86 0.34
CA ASN A 138 -7.54 -22.68 0.58
C ASN A 138 -6.24 -21.87 0.71
N GLU A 139 -6.34 -20.65 1.24
CA GLU A 139 -5.21 -19.73 1.35
C GLU A 139 -4.46 -19.56 0.01
N ASP A 140 -5.20 -19.47 -1.09
CA ASP A 140 -4.69 -19.19 -2.43
C ASP A 140 -4.02 -17.80 -2.51
N PHE A 141 -3.01 -17.69 -3.38
CA PHE A 141 -2.21 -16.49 -3.58
C PHE A 141 -2.85 -15.50 -4.59
N SER A 142 -3.99 -14.92 -4.21
CA SER A 142 -4.78 -14.03 -5.07
C SER A 142 -4.10 -12.72 -5.47
N ALA A 143 -3.12 -12.23 -4.70
CA ALA A 143 -2.41 -10.99 -5.03
C ALA A 143 -1.55 -11.08 -6.30
N PHE A 144 -1.16 -12.30 -6.71
CA PHE A 144 -0.18 -12.52 -7.77
C PHE A 144 -0.77 -13.07 -9.07
N HIS A 145 -2.06 -13.41 -9.11
CA HIS A 145 -2.64 -14.16 -10.23
C HIS A 145 -4.11 -13.79 -10.48
N GLY A 146 -4.38 -13.25 -11.67
CA GLY A 146 -5.69 -12.71 -12.03
C GLY A 146 -6.79 -13.76 -12.12
N SER A 147 -6.51 -14.93 -12.69
CA SER A 147 -7.53 -16.00 -12.80
C SER A 147 -7.91 -16.61 -11.44
N THR A 148 -7.01 -16.58 -10.45
CA THR A 148 -7.37 -16.93 -9.07
C THR A 148 -8.40 -15.94 -8.52
N LEU A 149 -8.22 -14.63 -8.72
CA LEU A 149 -9.20 -13.62 -8.29
C LEU A 149 -10.56 -13.81 -8.97
N GLU A 150 -10.58 -14.08 -10.28
CA GLU A 150 -11.83 -14.35 -11.02
C GLU A 150 -12.60 -15.55 -10.45
N SER A 151 -11.89 -16.65 -10.13
CA SER A 151 -12.48 -17.81 -9.46
C SER A 151 -13.01 -17.49 -8.06
N GLN A 152 -12.30 -16.68 -7.28
CA GLN A 152 -12.77 -16.21 -5.98
C GLN A 152 -14.05 -15.37 -6.08
N VAL A 153 -14.13 -14.45 -7.07
CA VAL A 153 -15.33 -13.65 -7.36
C VAL A 153 -16.51 -14.55 -7.74
N SER A 154 -16.30 -15.50 -8.65
CA SER A 154 -17.34 -16.44 -9.11
C SER A 154 -17.89 -17.31 -7.98
N TYR A 155 -17.01 -17.89 -7.15
CA TYR A 155 -17.42 -18.67 -5.99
C TYR A 155 -18.19 -17.84 -4.98
N THR A 156 -17.71 -16.63 -4.68
CA THR A 156 -18.34 -15.73 -3.70
C THR A 156 -19.73 -15.26 -4.14
N SER A 157 -19.91 -14.96 -5.43
CA SER A 157 -21.23 -14.63 -6.00
C SER A 157 -22.24 -15.76 -5.77
N LYS A 158 -21.83 -17.02 -5.98
CA LYS A 158 -22.67 -18.20 -5.70
C LYS A 158 -22.90 -18.41 -4.20
N ALA A 159 -21.92 -18.12 -3.36
CA ALA A 159 -22.06 -18.18 -1.90
C ALA A 159 -23.11 -17.17 -1.39
N ILE A 160 -23.14 -15.94 -1.92
CA ILE A 160 -24.18 -14.94 -1.57
C ILE A 160 -25.57 -15.48 -1.93
N SER A 161 -25.72 -16.04 -3.14
CA SER A 161 -26.99 -16.62 -3.60
C SER A 161 -27.45 -17.77 -2.70
N PHE A 162 -26.53 -18.65 -2.31
CA PHE A 162 -26.80 -19.75 -1.37
C PHE A 162 -27.22 -19.25 0.01
N ILE A 163 -26.46 -18.30 0.58
CA ILE A 163 -26.76 -17.72 1.90
C ILE A 163 -28.18 -17.17 1.87
N LEU A 164 -28.48 -16.27 0.93
CA LEU A 164 -29.78 -15.60 0.83
C LEU A 164 -30.96 -16.54 0.57
N ALA A 165 -30.74 -17.67 -0.12
CA ALA A 165 -31.78 -18.69 -0.29
C ALA A 165 -32.25 -19.31 1.04
N THR A 166 -31.46 -19.16 2.11
CA THR A 166 -31.81 -19.65 3.45
C THR A 166 -32.42 -18.59 4.38
N TYR A 167 -32.55 -17.34 3.90
CA TYR A 167 -33.14 -16.21 4.64
C TYR A 167 -34.49 -15.80 4.02
N PRO A 168 -35.32 -15.03 4.76
CA PRO A 168 -36.54 -14.46 4.19
C PRO A 168 -36.28 -13.64 2.93
N ALA A 169 -37.24 -13.68 1.99
CA ALA A 169 -37.15 -12.91 0.74
C ALA A 169 -36.94 -11.41 1.00
N GLY A 170 -36.09 -10.78 0.19
CA GLY A 170 -35.72 -9.37 0.34
C GLY A 170 -34.60 -9.08 1.34
N THR A 171 -34.08 -10.10 2.04
CA THR A 171 -32.86 -9.98 2.85
C THR A 171 -31.66 -9.64 1.95
N LYS A 172 -30.80 -8.73 2.40
CA LYS A 172 -29.53 -8.37 1.75
C LYS A 172 -28.36 -8.73 2.66
N VAL A 173 -27.20 -8.97 2.08
CA VAL A 173 -25.97 -9.34 2.79
C VAL A 173 -25.08 -8.11 2.98
N VAL A 174 -24.49 -7.99 4.17
CA VAL A 174 -23.36 -7.09 4.43
C VAL A 174 -22.07 -7.81 4.05
N VAL A 175 -21.24 -7.21 3.20
CA VAL A 175 -19.98 -7.82 2.76
C VAL A 175 -18.79 -7.15 3.43
N MET A 176 -17.93 -7.94 4.05
CA MET A 176 -16.67 -7.49 4.64
C MET A 176 -15.49 -8.10 3.88
N GLY A 177 -14.58 -7.28 3.38
CA GLY A 177 -13.40 -7.76 2.66
C GLY A 177 -12.11 -7.30 3.30
N HIS A 178 -11.16 -8.21 3.49
CA HIS A 178 -9.82 -7.88 3.99
C HIS A 178 -8.78 -8.04 2.87
N SER A 179 -7.89 -7.05 2.69
CA SER A 179 -6.82 -7.09 1.69
C SER A 179 -7.39 -7.37 0.28
N MET A 180 -6.85 -8.33 -0.46
CA MET A 180 -7.41 -8.76 -1.75
C MET A 180 -8.86 -9.26 -1.68
N GLY A 181 -9.35 -9.66 -0.51
CA GLY A 181 -10.76 -10.01 -0.30
C GLY A 181 -11.71 -8.82 -0.45
N GLY A 182 -11.23 -7.59 -0.21
CA GLY A 182 -11.98 -6.37 -0.52
C GLY A 182 -12.08 -6.11 -2.03
N ILE A 183 -11.07 -6.51 -2.81
CA ILE A 183 -11.12 -6.46 -4.28
C ILE A 183 -12.12 -7.48 -4.82
N VAL A 184 -12.17 -8.68 -4.23
CA VAL A 184 -13.22 -9.66 -4.52
C VAL A 184 -14.59 -9.09 -4.15
N ALA A 185 -14.74 -8.46 -2.98
CA ALA A 185 -15.99 -7.85 -2.52
C ALA A 185 -16.52 -6.79 -3.50
N THR A 186 -15.67 -5.84 -3.91
CA THR A 186 -16.06 -4.77 -4.83
C THR A 186 -16.29 -5.26 -6.26
N SER A 187 -15.64 -6.36 -6.67
CA SER A 187 -15.87 -7.02 -7.97
C SER A 187 -17.25 -7.68 -8.09
N LEU A 188 -17.99 -7.81 -6.99
CA LEU A 188 -19.37 -8.31 -7.00
C LEU A 188 -20.39 -7.21 -7.34
N LEU A 189 -19.95 -5.96 -7.45
CA LEU A 189 -20.81 -4.81 -7.76
C LEU A 189 -20.92 -4.58 -9.28
N PRO A 190 -22.05 -4.05 -9.78
CA PRO A 190 -23.27 -3.74 -9.04
C PRO A 190 -24.07 -4.98 -8.63
N SER A 191 -24.68 -4.97 -7.44
CA SER A 191 -25.51 -6.08 -6.95
C SER A 191 -26.64 -5.62 -6.04
N GLU A 192 -27.88 -6.03 -6.34
CA GLU A 192 -29.04 -5.75 -5.49
C GLU A 192 -29.06 -6.57 -4.19
N GLN A 193 -28.30 -7.66 -4.15
CA GLN A 193 -28.19 -8.59 -3.02
C GLN A 193 -27.28 -8.07 -1.90
N ILE A 194 -26.43 -7.09 -2.20
CA ILE A 194 -25.49 -6.49 -1.27
C ILE A 194 -26.10 -5.18 -0.75
N SER A 195 -26.05 -4.96 0.57
CA SER A 195 -26.56 -3.72 1.16
C SER A 195 -25.47 -2.67 1.35
N GLU A 196 -24.28 -3.09 1.81
CA GLU A 196 -23.11 -2.25 2.00
C GLU A 196 -21.82 -3.10 2.00
N VAL A 197 -20.68 -2.47 1.72
CA VAL A 197 -19.36 -3.11 1.72
C VAL A 197 -18.43 -2.40 2.71
N ILE A 198 -17.81 -3.15 3.61
CA ILE A 198 -16.74 -2.67 4.50
C ILE A 198 -15.44 -3.33 4.07
N THR A 199 -14.49 -2.54 3.58
CA THR A 199 -13.17 -3.05 3.19
C THR A 199 -12.10 -2.67 4.20
N MET A 200 -11.13 -3.55 4.42
CA MET A 200 -10.07 -3.40 5.43
C MET A 200 -8.72 -3.63 4.77
N SER A 201 -7.79 -2.68 4.86
CA SER A 201 -6.46 -2.71 4.21
C SER A 201 -6.52 -3.16 2.74
N THR A 202 -7.56 -2.74 2.01
CA THR A 202 -7.82 -3.21 0.64
C THR A 202 -7.19 -2.25 -0.37
N PRO A 203 -6.30 -2.73 -1.25
CA PRO A 203 -5.62 -1.89 -2.23
C PRO A 203 -6.55 -1.56 -3.42
N HIS A 204 -7.39 -0.52 -3.32
CA HIS A 204 -8.35 -0.12 -4.35
C HIS A 204 -7.74 0.55 -5.60
N THR A 205 -6.67 1.32 -5.46
CA THR A 205 -6.14 2.11 -6.61
C THR A 205 -5.02 1.41 -7.36
N LEU A 206 -4.16 0.67 -6.66
CA LEU A 206 -2.97 0.03 -7.23
C LEU A 206 -2.76 -1.36 -6.63
N PRO A 207 -2.60 -2.43 -7.45
CA PRO A 207 -2.39 -3.76 -6.92
C PRO A 207 -1.02 -3.88 -6.24
N PRO A 208 -0.91 -4.66 -5.15
CA PRO A 208 0.36 -4.82 -4.42
C PRO A 208 1.41 -5.58 -5.21
N ALA A 209 0.98 -6.45 -6.13
CA ALA A 209 1.86 -7.15 -7.04
C ALA A 209 1.35 -6.98 -8.48
N ARG A 210 2.21 -6.45 -9.34
CA ARG A 210 1.85 -5.97 -10.68
C ARG A 210 2.42 -6.85 -11.79
N PHE A 211 2.53 -8.16 -11.53
CA PHE A 211 3.21 -9.11 -12.43
C PHE A 211 2.27 -9.79 -13.43
N ASP A 212 0.96 -9.63 -13.29
CA ASP A 212 -0.06 -10.22 -14.17
C ASP A 212 -0.94 -9.12 -14.76
N SER A 213 -1.03 -9.06 -16.08
CA SER A 213 -1.83 -8.07 -16.81
C SER A 213 -3.33 -8.22 -16.55
N ARG A 214 -3.81 -9.42 -16.18
CA ARG A 214 -5.21 -9.65 -15.83
C ARG A 214 -5.61 -8.96 -14.54
N VAL A 215 -4.70 -8.86 -13.57
CA VAL A 215 -4.95 -8.12 -12.31
C VAL A 215 -5.13 -6.63 -12.62
N ASP A 216 -4.25 -6.05 -13.45
CA ASP A 216 -4.35 -4.64 -13.86
C ASP A 216 -5.64 -4.36 -14.66
N ALA A 217 -6.04 -5.28 -15.55
CA ALA A 217 -7.31 -5.19 -16.28
C ALA A 217 -8.54 -5.25 -15.36
N LEU A 218 -8.50 -6.09 -14.31
CA LEU A 218 -9.56 -6.14 -13.28
C LEU A 218 -9.67 -4.81 -12.54
N TYR A 219 -8.55 -4.25 -12.11
CA TYR A 219 -8.51 -2.95 -11.41
C TYR A 219 -9.06 -1.81 -12.27
N THR A 220 -8.67 -1.76 -13.54
CA THR A 220 -9.17 -0.75 -14.48
C THR A 220 -10.69 -0.83 -14.64
N ARG A 221 -11.25 -2.05 -14.71
CA ARG A 221 -12.70 -2.28 -14.76
C ARG A 221 -13.39 -1.85 -13.47
N LEU A 222 -12.81 -2.24 -12.33
CA LEU A 222 -13.31 -1.91 -11.00
C LEU A 222 -13.40 -0.41 -10.75
N GLN A 223 -12.38 0.35 -11.16
CA GLN A 223 -12.41 1.81 -11.04
C GLN A 223 -13.65 2.40 -11.73
N GLY A 224 -13.95 1.95 -12.96
CA GLY A 224 -15.17 2.35 -13.68
C GLY A 224 -16.47 2.00 -12.93
N THR A 225 -16.56 0.80 -12.36
CA THR A 225 -17.72 0.38 -11.54
C THR A 225 -17.87 1.23 -10.28
N LEU A 226 -16.77 1.46 -9.55
CA LEU A 226 -16.78 2.13 -8.25
C LEU A 226 -17.22 3.60 -8.33
N LEU A 227 -16.99 4.25 -9.48
CA LEU A 227 -17.42 5.62 -9.77
C LEU A 227 -18.95 5.76 -9.85
N GLN A 228 -19.66 4.73 -10.34
CA GLN A 228 -21.08 4.79 -10.70
C GLN A 228 -21.99 4.02 -9.75
N ASP A 229 -21.51 2.94 -9.14
CA ASP A 229 -22.35 2.05 -8.33
C ASP A 229 -22.86 2.73 -7.04
N PRO A 230 -24.17 2.66 -6.71
CA PRO A 230 -24.73 3.37 -5.56
C PRO A 230 -24.56 2.66 -4.20
N THR A 231 -24.01 1.44 -4.16
CA THR A 231 -23.86 0.67 -2.92
C THR A 231 -22.91 1.39 -1.98
N PRO A 232 -23.25 1.69 -0.71
CA PRO A 232 -22.32 2.32 0.23
C PRO A 232 -21.04 1.49 0.44
N ILE A 233 -19.88 2.15 0.36
CA ILE A 233 -18.57 1.52 0.61
C ILE A 233 -17.80 2.34 1.63
N LEU A 234 -17.32 1.68 2.69
CA LEU A 234 -16.39 2.24 3.67
C LEU A 234 -15.09 1.45 3.66
N SER A 235 -13.96 2.12 3.45
CA SER A 235 -12.63 1.54 3.45
C SER A 235 -11.84 1.96 4.69
N ILE A 236 -11.35 1.00 5.47
CA ILE A 236 -10.50 1.22 6.63
C ILE A 236 -9.06 0.91 6.27
N CYS A 237 -8.15 1.87 6.44
CA CYS A 237 -6.75 1.76 6.07
C CYS A 237 -5.84 1.79 7.29
N GLY A 238 -4.85 0.89 7.37
CA GLY A 238 -3.95 0.77 8.54
C GLY A 238 -2.93 1.91 8.70
N GLY A 239 -2.79 2.77 7.68
CA GLY A 239 -1.75 3.80 7.62
C GLY A 239 -0.34 3.22 7.48
N ALA A 240 0.67 4.00 7.86
CA ALA A 240 2.08 3.68 7.66
C ALA A 240 2.61 2.37 8.29
N THR A 241 1.86 1.76 9.21
CA THR A 241 2.23 0.48 9.84
C THR A 241 1.95 -0.72 8.91
N ASP A 242 1.09 -0.57 7.90
CA ASP A 242 0.86 -1.60 6.89
C ASP A 242 2.04 -1.65 5.89
N LEU A 243 2.83 -2.72 5.97
CA LEU A 243 3.96 -2.97 5.07
C LEU A 243 3.60 -3.74 3.80
N MET A 244 2.48 -4.46 3.81
CA MET A 244 2.11 -5.29 2.67
C MET A 244 1.46 -4.45 1.59
N ILE A 245 0.65 -3.47 2.01
CA ILE A 245 -0.08 -2.57 1.14
C ILE A 245 0.35 -1.13 1.44
N PRO A 246 0.96 -0.41 0.48
CA PRO A 246 1.15 1.03 0.62
C PRO A 246 -0.21 1.70 0.82
N SER A 247 -0.42 2.41 1.93
CA SER A 247 -1.75 2.84 2.35
C SER A 247 -2.40 3.87 1.41
N GLU A 248 -1.60 4.57 0.60
CA GLU A 248 -2.07 5.37 -0.53
C GLU A 248 -2.91 4.57 -1.54
N SER A 249 -2.67 3.26 -1.65
CA SER A 249 -3.44 2.37 -2.50
C SER A 249 -4.79 1.97 -1.91
N CYS A 250 -4.99 2.21 -0.60
CA CYS A 250 -6.20 1.85 0.13
C CYS A 250 -7.32 2.90 0.06
N ILE A 251 -7.00 4.10 -0.45
CA ILE A 251 -7.93 5.20 -0.64
C ILE A 251 -8.95 4.83 -1.74
N LEU A 252 -10.24 5.02 -1.47
CA LEU A 252 -11.28 4.82 -2.49
C LEU A 252 -11.23 5.94 -3.54
N PRO A 253 -11.49 5.62 -4.83
CA PRO A 253 -11.66 6.67 -5.84
C PRO A 253 -12.89 7.54 -5.50
N PRO A 254 -12.82 8.88 -5.71
CA PRO A 254 -13.95 9.77 -5.46
C PRO A 254 -15.13 9.44 -6.39
N PRO A 255 -16.38 9.38 -5.91
CA PRO A 255 -17.54 9.04 -6.74
C PRO A 255 -17.99 10.21 -7.63
N ASP A 256 -18.67 9.92 -8.75
CA ASP A 256 -19.24 10.95 -9.66
C ASP A 256 -20.57 11.53 -9.15
N ALA A 257 -21.23 10.87 -8.19
CA ALA A 257 -22.55 11.23 -7.65
C ALA A 257 -22.54 11.27 -6.11
N ASP A 258 -23.68 11.66 -5.50
CA ASP A 258 -23.94 11.63 -4.05
C ASP A 258 -24.05 10.19 -3.50
N VAL A 259 -22.99 9.39 -3.71
CA VAL A 259 -22.85 8.02 -3.22
C VAL A 259 -21.93 8.04 -2.01
N TYR A 260 -22.29 7.27 -0.97
CA TYR A 260 -21.43 7.13 0.19
C TYR A 260 -20.18 6.31 -0.15
N ARG A 261 -19.05 7.02 -0.23
CA ARG A 261 -17.69 6.51 -0.34
C ARG A 261 -16.88 7.18 0.75
N SER A 262 -16.35 6.40 1.68
CA SER A 262 -15.55 6.94 2.78
C SER A 262 -14.30 6.10 2.98
N THR A 263 -13.14 6.76 2.99
CA THR A 263 -11.89 6.16 3.43
C THR A 263 -11.59 6.67 4.83
N VAL A 264 -11.19 5.79 5.75
CA VAL A 264 -10.83 6.16 7.12
C VAL A 264 -9.55 5.45 7.52
N PHE A 265 -8.55 6.24 7.91
CA PHE A 265 -7.30 5.69 8.44
C PHE A 265 -7.44 5.36 9.93
N THR A 266 -6.87 4.25 10.38
CA THR A 266 -7.00 3.81 11.78
C THR A 266 -6.33 4.76 12.78
N SER A 267 -5.34 5.55 12.32
CA SER A 267 -4.74 6.66 13.07
C SER A 267 -5.73 7.79 13.36
N SER A 268 -6.78 7.93 12.53
CA SER A 268 -7.79 8.99 12.59
C SER A 268 -9.13 8.50 13.11
N LEU A 269 -9.41 7.20 12.95
CA LEU A 269 -10.61 6.53 13.43
C LEU A 269 -10.84 6.89 14.90
N GLU A 270 -11.94 7.62 15.13
CA GLU A 270 -12.27 8.16 16.45
C GLU A 270 -12.36 7.02 17.48
N GLY A 271 -11.66 7.16 18.60
CA GLY A 271 -11.53 6.15 19.66
C GLY A 271 -10.84 4.85 19.25
N ALA A 272 -10.03 4.88 18.19
CA ALA A 272 -8.95 3.92 17.95
C ALA A 272 -7.58 4.62 17.96
N TRP A 273 -7.42 5.66 17.12
CA TRP A 273 -6.23 6.52 17.02
C TRP A 273 -4.89 5.78 17.00
N THR A 274 -4.83 4.64 16.31
CA THR A 274 -3.65 3.77 16.26
C THR A 274 -3.31 3.40 14.83
N GLY A 275 -2.03 3.46 14.49
CA GLY A 275 -1.51 2.76 13.32
C GLY A 275 -1.67 1.26 13.50
N VAL A 276 -2.04 0.56 12.43
CA VAL A 276 -2.39 -0.86 12.46
C VAL A 276 -1.70 -1.54 11.28
N GLY A 277 -0.96 -2.62 11.56
CA GLY A 277 -0.32 -3.43 10.51
C GLY A 277 -1.34 -4.21 9.67
N HIS A 278 -0.87 -4.84 8.59
CA HIS A 278 -1.74 -5.51 7.63
C HIS A 278 -2.60 -6.60 8.28
N GLN A 279 -1.99 -7.45 9.12
CA GLN A 279 -2.70 -8.56 9.75
C GLN A 279 -3.46 -8.10 11.01
N GLU A 280 -2.90 -7.11 11.71
CA GLU A 280 -3.47 -6.45 12.88
C GLU A 280 -4.86 -5.89 12.59
N MET A 281 -5.12 -5.47 11.34
CA MET A 281 -6.39 -4.89 10.90
C MET A 281 -7.63 -5.71 11.32
N VAL A 282 -7.55 -7.04 11.32
CA VAL A 282 -8.70 -7.90 11.62
C VAL A 282 -8.80 -8.34 13.09
N TRP A 283 -7.77 -8.09 13.91
CA TRP A 283 -7.74 -8.55 15.32
C TRP A 283 -7.46 -7.47 16.35
N CYS A 284 -6.92 -6.31 15.95
CA CYS A 284 -6.66 -5.16 16.80
C CYS A 284 -7.96 -4.73 17.47
N HIS A 285 -8.00 -4.76 18.81
CA HIS A 285 -9.22 -4.54 19.58
C HIS A 285 -9.94 -3.25 19.22
N GLN A 286 -9.20 -2.14 19.17
CA GLN A 286 -9.68 -0.80 18.88
C GLN A 286 -10.43 -0.71 17.54
N VAL A 287 -9.99 -1.48 16.54
CA VAL A 287 -10.58 -1.47 15.19
C VAL A 287 -11.72 -2.48 15.11
N ARG A 288 -11.47 -3.75 15.47
CA ARG A 288 -12.46 -4.83 15.34
C ARG A 288 -13.73 -4.55 16.15
N TRP A 289 -13.60 -3.89 17.31
CA TRP A 289 -14.73 -3.65 18.20
C TRP A 289 -15.72 -2.71 17.54
N ARG A 290 -15.21 -1.68 16.87
CA ARG A 290 -16.00 -0.68 16.12
C ARG A 290 -16.64 -1.27 14.88
N ILE A 291 -15.91 -2.10 14.13
CA ILE A 291 -16.46 -2.81 12.96
C ILE A 291 -17.62 -3.73 13.39
N ALA A 292 -17.43 -4.50 14.47
CA ALA A 292 -18.47 -5.36 15.01
C ALA A 292 -19.69 -4.55 15.49
N ARG A 293 -19.46 -3.43 16.16
CA ARG A 293 -20.52 -2.55 16.63
C ARG A 293 -21.32 -1.93 15.49
N ALA A 294 -20.64 -1.46 14.44
CA ALA A 294 -21.26 -0.95 13.23
C ALA A 294 -22.14 -2.03 12.57
N ALA A 295 -21.62 -3.25 12.40
CA ALA A 295 -22.36 -4.36 11.81
C ALA A 295 -23.62 -4.74 12.60
N LEU A 296 -23.56 -4.73 13.94
CA LEU A 296 -24.72 -4.98 14.80
C LEU A 296 -25.79 -3.89 14.64
N GLU A 297 -25.40 -2.61 14.61
CA GLU A 297 -26.37 -1.51 14.47
C GLU A 297 -26.95 -1.40 13.06
N LEU A 298 -26.22 -1.84 12.02
CA LEU A 298 -26.75 -1.93 10.66
C LEU A 298 -27.97 -2.85 10.58
N SER A 299 -28.04 -3.89 11.41
CA SER A 299 -29.18 -4.82 11.48
C SER A 299 -30.51 -4.15 11.83
N ARG A 300 -30.47 -2.98 12.50
CA ARG A 300 -31.65 -2.22 12.94
C ARG A 300 -32.18 -1.28 11.86
N THR A 301 -31.44 -1.09 10.77
CA THR A 301 -31.68 -0.01 9.82
C THR A 301 -32.15 -0.49 8.46
N HIS A 302 -33.16 0.21 7.93
CA HIS A 302 -33.66 0.03 6.57
C HIS A 302 -33.41 1.30 5.77
N GLY A 303 -32.84 1.15 4.57
CA GLY A 303 -32.55 2.25 3.65
C GLY A 303 -31.10 2.74 3.70
N SER A 304 -30.63 3.27 2.57
CA SER A 304 -29.22 3.63 2.39
C SER A 304 -28.75 4.72 3.37
N ARG A 305 -29.51 5.82 3.53
CA ARG A 305 -29.13 6.95 4.40
C ARG A 305 -28.97 6.57 5.88
N ALA A 306 -29.85 5.72 6.40
CA ALA A 306 -29.76 5.24 7.78
C ALA A 306 -28.50 4.39 7.99
N ARG A 307 -28.17 3.52 7.03
CA ARG A 307 -26.94 2.71 7.06
C ARG A 307 -25.68 3.56 7.01
N THR A 308 -25.65 4.57 6.14
CA THR A 308 -24.53 5.50 6.07
C THR A 308 -24.34 6.27 7.37
N SER A 309 -25.42 6.58 8.08
CA SER A 309 -25.34 7.21 9.41
C SER A 309 -24.78 6.27 10.48
N VAL A 310 -25.03 4.96 10.40
CA VAL A 310 -24.43 3.97 11.32
C VAL A 310 -22.94 3.81 11.04
N LEU A 311 -22.55 3.72 9.76
CA LEU A 311 -21.16 3.68 9.35
C LEU A 311 -20.41 4.92 9.82
N ASP A 312 -20.95 6.12 9.57
CA ASP A 312 -20.38 7.38 10.03
C ASP A 312 -20.30 7.45 11.56
N LYS A 313 -21.32 6.98 12.30
CA LYS A 313 -21.29 7.00 13.76
C LYS A 313 -20.12 6.21 14.36
N TRP A 314 -19.84 5.01 13.84
CA TRP A 314 -18.88 4.08 14.46
C TRP A 314 -17.51 4.07 13.80
N LEU A 315 -17.43 4.44 12.52
CA LEU A 315 -16.25 4.30 11.68
C LEU A 315 -15.81 5.64 11.06
N ARG A 316 -16.15 6.79 11.66
CA ARG A 316 -15.69 8.14 11.27
C ARG A 316 -14.25 8.46 11.68
N ASP A 317 -13.65 9.40 10.96
CA ASP A 317 -12.36 10.03 11.24
C ASP A 317 -12.48 11.44 11.86
N GLY A 318 -13.69 12.00 11.89
CA GLY A 318 -13.97 13.32 12.44
C GLY A 318 -13.69 14.49 11.50
N HIS A 319 -13.37 14.26 10.22
CA HIS A 319 -13.14 15.33 9.24
C HIS A 319 -14.43 15.83 8.57
N THR A 320 -15.51 15.03 8.64
CA THR A 320 -16.83 15.40 8.12
C THR A 320 -17.83 15.62 9.25
N ILE A 321 -18.75 16.57 9.02
CA ILE A 321 -19.83 16.88 9.98
C ILE A 321 -20.85 15.74 9.94
N PRO A 322 -21.25 15.17 11.09
CA PRO A 322 -22.26 14.11 11.10
C PRO A 322 -23.59 14.62 10.54
N GLN A 323 -24.29 13.79 9.76
CA GLN A 323 -25.50 14.19 9.02
C GLN A 323 -26.61 14.82 9.88
N GLY A 324 -26.72 14.42 11.15
CA GLY A 324 -27.67 14.99 12.12
C GLY A 324 -27.31 16.42 12.55
N ALA A 325 -26.01 16.76 12.59
CA ALA A 325 -25.53 18.06 13.07
C ALA A 325 -25.78 19.19 12.06
N SER A 326 -25.83 18.89 10.77
CA SER A 326 -26.06 19.91 9.73
C SER A 326 -27.48 20.49 9.71
N ASN A 327 -28.47 19.77 10.26
CA ASN A 327 -29.88 20.17 10.24
C ASN A 327 -30.34 20.95 11.49
N ILE A 328 -29.41 21.25 12.40
CA ILE A 328 -29.68 21.88 13.70
C ILE A 328 -30.20 23.32 13.56
N SER A 329 -29.86 24.02 12.48
CA SER A 329 -30.37 25.35 12.18
C SER A 329 -31.91 25.43 12.04
N ARG A 330 -32.60 24.28 11.97
CA ARG A 330 -34.07 24.19 11.92
C ARG A 330 -34.73 24.06 13.29
N LEU A 331 -33.96 23.91 14.37
CA LEU A 331 -34.50 23.84 15.73
C LEU A 331 -34.98 25.23 16.17
N PRO A 332 -36.08 25.32 16.94
CA PRO A 332 -36.62 26.59 17.41
C PRO A 332 -35.64 27.29 18.36
N SER A 333 -35.63 28.62 18.33
CA SER A 333 -34.85 29.44 19.26
C SER A 333 -35.24 29.12 20.70
N THR A 334 -34.26 28.86 21.56
CA THR A 334 -34.48 28.53 22.97
C THR A 334 -34.13 29.72 23.86
N GLY A 335 -34.98 30.02 24.84
CA GLY A 335 -34.66 30.97 25.91
C GLY A 335 -33.60 30.42 26.86
N VAL A 336 -32.84 31.30 27.50
CA VAL A 336 -31.74 30.92 28.39
C VAL A 336 -32.09 31.24 29.84
N SER A 337 -31.75 30.34 30.75
CA SER A 337 -31.87 30.51 32.21
C SER A 337 -30.53 30.28 32.91
N ASP A 338 -30.39 30.80 34.13
CA ASP A 338 -29.22 30.66 35.00
C ASP A 338 -27.89 31.02 34.30
N VAL A 339 -27.77 32.30 33.95
CA VAL A 339 -26.70 32.83 33.09
C VAL A 339 -25.53 33.40 33.88
N GLU A 340 -24.30 33.10 33.42
CA GLU A 340 -23.06 33.76 33.84
C GLU A 340 -22.36 34.41 32.65
N PHE A 341 -22.04 35.70 32.77
CA PHE A 341 -21.35 36.47 31.73
C PHE A 341 -19.83 36.41 31.93
N LEU A 342 -19.09 36.07 30.86
CA LEU A 342 -17.63 36.09 30.86
C LEU A 342 -17.07 37.37 30.23
N ASN A 343 -15.84 37.72 30.58
CA ASN A 343 -15.11 38.81 29.92
C ASN A 343 -14.52 38.35 28.58
N THR A 344 -14.38 39.28 27.64
CA THR A 344 -13.78 39.05 26.32
C THR A 344 -12.39 38.42 26.40
N GLY A 345 -12.16 37.39 25.58
CA GLY A 345 -10.87 36.69 25.49
C GLY A 345 -10.57 35.72 26.64
N LYS A 346 -11.40 35.65 27.70
CA LYS A 346 -11.23 34.65 28.76
C LYS A 346 -11.72 33.28 28.30
N VAL A 347 -10.98 32.25 28.70
CA VAL A 347 -11.36 30.85 28.54
C VAL A 347 -12.34 30.49 29.65
N LEU A 348 -13.51 29.99 29.28
CA LEU A 348 -14.41 29.28 30.17
C LEU A 348 -13.76 27.95 30.55
N GLN A 349 -13.65 27.66 31.84
CA GLN A 349 -13.27 26.35 32.35
C GLN A 349 -14.20 25.98 33.50
N VAL A 350 -15.03 24.98 33.29
CA VAL A 350 -15.95 24.42 34.28
C VAL A 350 -15.45 23.05 34.67
N ASP A 351 -14.91 22.95 35.87
CA ASP A 351 -14.44 21.70 36.45
C ASP A 351 -15.59 21.03 37.22
N ALA A 352 -15.85 19.74 36.95
CA ALA A 352 -16.87 18.95 37.66
C ALA A 352 -18.24 19.65 37.74
N PRO A 353 -18.97 19.83 36.62
CA PRO A 353 -20.24 20.56 36.62
C PRO A 353 -21.34 19.78 37.39
N TRP A 354 -22.00 20.41 38.38
CA TRP A 354 -23.05 19.79 39.23
C TRP A 354 -24.46 20.30 38.95
N ALA A 355 -24.60 21.41 38.24
CA ALA A 355 -25.88 22.05 37.97
C ALA A 355 -25.95 22.45 36.50
N SER A 356 -27.16 22.52 35.97
CA SER A 356 -27.37 23.08 34.63
C SER A 356 -27.14 24.59 34.70
N LYS A 357 -26.28 25.12 33.85
CA LYS A 357 -25.90 26.54 33.85
C LYS A 357 -25.54 26.97 32.44
N THR A 358 -25.83 28.23 32.11
CA THR A 358 -25.46 28.78 30.80
C THR A 358 -24.38 29.84 30.95
N TYR A 359 -23.34 29.73 30.14
CA TYR A 359 -22.22 30.67 30.13
C TYR A 359 -22.25 31.48 28.84
N LEU A 360 -22.30 32.80 28.95
CA LEU A 360 -22.28 33.72 27.80
C LEU A 360 -20.87 34.26 27.58
N LEU A 361 -20.29 33.94 26.43
CA LEU A 361 -19.00 34.43 25.98
C LEU A 361 -19.23 35.60 24.99
N PRO A 362 -18.65 36.78 25.23
CA PRO A 362 -18.87 37.93 24.36
C PRO A 362 -18.12 37.76 23.04
N VAL A 363 -18.82 38.04 21.93
CA VAL A 363 -18.19 38.17 20.61
C VAL A 363 -17.63 39.60 20.48
N GLY A 364 -16.38 39.73 20.07
CA GLY A 364 -15.77 41.06 19.92
C GLY A 364 -16.46 41.88 18.82
N LYS A 365 -16.51 43.22 18.95
CA LYS A 365 -17.08 44.10 17.90
C LYS A 365 -16.36 43.99 16.56
N GLU A 366 -15.07 43.66 16.57
CA GLU A 366 -14.26 43.34 15.38
C GLU A 366 -14.31 41.84 15.00
N GLY A 367 -15.01 41.03 15.79
CA GLY A 367 -14.97 39.57 15.75
C GLY A 367 -15.54 38.94 14.50
N PHE A 368 -16.43 39.65 13.82
CA PHE A 368 -17.01 39.21 12.55
C PHE A 368 -16.14 39.57 11.34
N SER A 369 -15.35 40.65 11.42
CA SER A 369 -14.43 41.10 10.35
C SER A 369 -13.12 40.31 10.33
N ASP A 370 -12.67 39.83 11.49
CA ASP A 370 -11.40 39.09 11.66
C ASP A 370 -11.59 37.56 11.76
N GLY A 371 -12.83 37.07 11.65
CA GLY A 371 -13.15 35.64 11.60
C GLY A 371 -12.92 34.89 12.91
N GLN A 372 -13.46 35.39 14.03
CA GLN A 372 -13.38 34.72 15.34
C GLN A 372 -13.88 33.28 15.28
N LYS A 373 -13.20 32.39 16.00
CA LYS A 373 -13.54 30.98 16.11
C LYS A 373 -14.01 30.66 17.52
N VAL A 374 -15.14 29.97 17.60
CA VAL A 374 -15.67 29.34 18.80
C VAL A 374 -15.06 27.95 18.89
N THR A 375 -14.41 27.63 20.00
CA THR A 375 -13.93 26.27 20.30
C THR A 375 -14.50 25.83 21.64
N VAL A 376 -15.13 24.66 21.67
CA VAL A 376 -15.69 24.04 22.88
C VAL A 376 -15.17 22.61 22.99
N MET A 377 -14.69 22.25 24.17
CA MET A 377 -14.16 20.93 24.51
C MET A 377 -14.89 20.36 25.72
N VAL A 378 -15.38 19.12 25.62
CA VAL A 378 -16.16 18.46 26.67
C VAL A 378 -15.62 17.06 26.92
N SER A 379 -15.27 16.75 28.17
CA SER A 379 -14.88 15.39 28.57
C SER A 379 -16.05 14.63 29.20
N GLN A 380 -16.16 13.34 28.90
CA GLN A 380 -17.22 12.41 29.38
C GLN A 380 -18.68 12.80 29.07
N GLY A 381 -18.92 13.96 28.48
CA GLY A 381 -20.25 14.41 28.03
C GLY A 381 -20.45 14.28 26.53
N SER A 382 -21.53 14.87 26.04
CA SER A 382 -21.88 14.88 24.62
C SER A 382 -22.12 16.28 24.07
N ILE A 383 -21.85 16.45 22.77
CA ILE A 383 -22.30 17.61 21.97
C ILE A 383 -22.97 17.04 20.73
N LEU A 384 -24.25 17.36 20.53
CA LEU A 384 -25.02 16.94 19.36
C LEU A 384 -25.01 15.42 19.11
N GLY A 385 -24.99 14.65 20.21
CA GLY A 385 -24.96 13.18 20.18
C GLY A 385 -23.59 12.55 19.90
N ILE A 386 -22.54 13.35 19.69
CA ILE A 386 -21.16 12.84 19.65
C ILE A 386 -20.60 12.79 21.07
N SER A 387 -20.10 11.62 21.45
CA SER A 387 -19.62 11.32 22.79
C SER A 387 -18.69 10.10 22.80
N PRO A 388 -17.89 9.91 23.86
CA PRO A 388 -17.29 8.61 24.16
C PRO A 388 -18.36 7.53 24.40
N LEU A 389 -17.98 6.25 24.45
CA LEU A 389 -18.95 5.14 24.63
C LEU A 389 -19.71 5.24 25.97
N GLN A 390 -18.99 5.39 27.09
CA GLN A 390 -19.62 5.66 28.39
C GLN A 390 -19.87 7.15 28.54
N VAL A 391 -21.15 7.53 28.43
CA VAL A 391 -21.60 8.92 28.48
C VAL A 391 -22.08 9.25 29.90
N SER A 392 -21.52 10.31 30.50
CA SER A 392 -22.18 11.00 31.61
C SER A 392 -23.43 11.69 31.06
N PRO A 393 -24.52 11.85 31.85
CA PRO A 393 -25.69 12.62 31.42
C PRO A 393 -25.36 14.07 30.98
N LEU A 394 -24.15 14.57 31.25
CA LEU A 394 -23.62 15.85 30.77
C LEU A 394 -23.82 16.05 29.25
N ASP A 395 -24.68 17.00 28.90
CA ASP A 395 -24.94 17.44 27.53
C ASP A 395 -24.61 18.92 27.39
N VAL A 396 -23.92 19.29 26.30
CA VAL A 396 -23.51 20.66 26.04
C VAL A 396 -24.08 21.13 24.72
N SER A 397 -24.85 22.22 24.77
CA SER A 397 -25.40 22.89 23.59
C SER A 397 -24.68 24.22 23.36
N VAL A 398 -24.32 24.51 22.10
CA VAL A 398 -23.65 25.76 21.71
C VAL A 398 -24.62 26.59 20.89
N LEU A 399 -24.93 27.79 21.37
CA LEU A 399 -25.92 28.69 20.77
C LEU A 399 -25.30 30.07 20.50
N ILE A 400 -25.91 30.83 19.60
CA ILE A 400 -25.62 32.26 19.36
C ILE A 400 -26.84 33.08 19.75
N CYS A 401 -26.63 34.10 20.58
CA CYS A 401 -27.68 34.92 21.18
C CYS A 401 -27.55 36.39 20.77
N ASP A 402 -28.68 37.07 20.66
CA ASP A 402 -28.72 38.51 20.39
C ASP A 402 -28.48 39.34 21.66
N GLY A 403 -27.66 40.39 21.58
CA GLY A 403 -27.40 41.28 22.72
C GLY A 403 -28.41 42.40 22.91
N SER A 404 -29.59 42.30 22.30
CA SER A 404 -30.60 43.36 22.26
C SER A 404 -31.35 43.54 23.60
N SER A 405 -31.28 42.54 24.49
CA SER A 405 -32.07 42.46 25.73
C SER A 405 -31.16 42.33 26.96
N GLU A 406 -31.37 43.19 27.97
CA GLU A 406 -30.64 43.12 29.25
C GLU A 406 -31.12 41.96 30.16
N SER A 407 -32.30 41.40 29.89
CA SER A 407 -32.87 40.30 30.66
C SER A 407 -32.53 38.93 30.04
N PRO A 408 -31.95 37.96 30.80
CA PRO A 408 -31.57 36.65 30.26
C PRO A 408 -32.73 35.84 29.67
N SER A 409 -33.94 36.04 30.22
CA SER A 409 -35.16 35.33 29.83
C SER A 409 -35.79 35.82 28.51
N GLU A 410 -35.45 37.02 28.04
CA GLU A 410 -35.96 37.58 26.78
C GLU A 410 -34.97 37.40 25.61
N MET A 411 -33.74 36.96 25.92
CA MET A 411 -32.67 36.74 24.94
C MET A 411 -33.01 35.58 24.01
N ARG A 412 -32.93 35.82 22.69
CA ARG A 412 -33.22 34.79 21.68
C ARG A 412 -31.92 34.16 21.21
N CYS A 413 -31.81 32.85 21.42
CA CYS A 413 -30.62 32.10 21.05
C CYS A 413 -30.93 31.02 20.00
N ASP A 414 -30.16 31.04 18.92
CA ASP A 414 -30.22 30.05 17.84
C ASP A 414 -29.06 29.06 17.99
N PRO A 415 -29.25 27.76 17.69
CA PRO A 415 -28.15 26.80 17.79
C PRO A 415 -27.11 26.99 16.68
N LEU A 416 -25.83 26.87 17.05
CA LEU A 416 -24.71 26.99 16.13
C LEU A 416 -24.41 25.66 15.45
N VAL A 417 -24.27 25.68 14.12
CA VAL A 417 -23.88 24.49 13.32
C VAL A 417 -22.35 24.38 13.34
N PRO A 418 -21.76 23.25 13.77
CA PRO A 418 -20.29 23.11 13.81
C PRO A 418 -19.68 23.13 12.41
N ASP A 419 -18.50 23.74 12.28
CA ASP A 419 -17.58 23.49 11.16
C ASP A 419 -16.77 22.20 11.38
N LEU A 420 -16.48 21.88 12.64
CA LEU A 420 -15.80 20.65 13.07
C LEU A 420 -16.50 20.10 14.32
N LEU A 421 -16.81 18.81 14.30
CA LEU A 421 -17.34 18.09 15.46
C LEU A 421 -16.73 16.69 15.49
N LYS A 422 -15.86 16.43 16.45
CA LYS A 422 -15.14 15.14 16.53
C LYS A 422 -14.67 14.80 17.94
N LEU A 423 -14.25 13.54 18.13
CA LEU A 423 -13.52 13.11 19.32
C LEU A 423 -12.01 13.33 19.16
N LEU A 424 -11.39 13.89 20.19
CA LEU A 424 -9.93 13.95 20.36
C LEU A 424 -9.47 12.93 21.40
N PRO A 425 -8.29 12.29 21.22
CA PRO A 425 -7.72 11.44 22.26
C PRO A 425 -7.30 12.24 23.50
N SER A 426 -7.29 11.58 24.66
CA SER A 426 -6.97 12.21 25.94
C SER A 426 -5.79 11.50 26.61
N PRO A 427 -4.56 11.67 26.09
CA PRO A 427 -3.40 10.96 26.58
C PRO A 427 -3.12 11.27 28.06
N THR A 428 -2.71 10.25 28.80
CA THR A 428 -2.32 10.38 30.21
C THR A 428 -0.88 10.85 30.37
N LEU A 429 -0.60 11.58 31.45
CA LEU A 429 0.77 11.97 31.80
C LEU A 429 1.67 10.72 31.95
N ASN A 430 2.90 10.79 31.45
CA ASN A 430 3.94 9.76 31.52
C ASN A 430 3.78 8.52 30.63
N ASN A 431 2.73 8.42 29.81
CA ASN A 431 2.60 7.33 28.84
C ASN A 431 2.67 7.86 27.40
N PRO A 432 3.31 7.12 26.47
CA PRO A 432 3.17 7.41 25.05
C PRO A 432 1.71 7.20 24.61
N PHE A 433 1.32 7.85 23.52
CA PHE A 433 -0.01 7.71 22.95
C PHE A 433 0.04 7.25 21.49
N PRO A 434 -0.79 6.25 21.11
CA PRO A 434 -1.57 5.38 21.99
C PRO A 434 -0.63 4.48 22.80
N VAL A 435 -1.12 3.96 23.93
CA VAL A 435 -0.30 3.14 24.82
C VAL A 435 0.02 1.80 24.12
N PRO A 436 1.30 1.40 23.96
CA PRO A 436 1.67 0.15 23.30
C PRO A 436 0.94 -1.05 23.90
N GLN A 437 0.38 -1.90 23.02
CA GLN A 437 -0.38 -3.11 23.37
C GLN A 437 -1.65 -2.91 24.22
N LYS A 438 -2.03 -1.67 24.55
CA LYS A 438 -3.25 -1.35 25.31
C LYS A 438 -4.20 -0.47 24.51
N GLY A 439 -3.66 0.51 23.81
CA GLY A 439 -4.40 1.40 22.92
C GLY A 439 -5.25 2.40 23.69
N SER A 440 -6.27 2.91 23.02
CA SER A 440 -7.35 3.68 23.64
C SER A 440 -8.49 2.76 24.06
N ASP A 441 -9.20 3.16 25.12
CA ASP A 441 -10.47 2.57 25.55
C ASP A 441 -11.63 3.19 24.76
N GLU A 442 -12.74 2.47 24.54
CA GLU A 442 -13.89 2.99 23.80
C GLU A 442 -14.57 4.21 24.47
N SER A 443 -14.35 4.39 25.77
CA SER A 443 -14.85 5.51 26.57
C SER A 443 -13.83 6.65 26.70
N GLU A 444 -12.66 6.52 26.07
CA GLU A 444 -11.66 7.58 26.03
C GLU A 444 -12.01 8.61 24.94
N GLY A 445 -11.94 9.89 25.28
CA GLY A 445 -12.02 10.98 24.32
C GLY A 445 -12.59 12.26 24.89
N VAL A 446 -12.28 13.37 24.23
CA VAL A 446 -12.85 14.70 24.47
C VAL A 446 -13.58 15.14 23.22
N VAL A 447 -14.84 15.52 23.37
CA VAL A 447 -15.65 16.05 22.26
C VAL A 447 -15.18 17.47 21.95
N LEU A 448 -14.75 17.70 20.72
CA LEU A 448 -14.34 18.99 20.17
C LEU A 448 -15.44 19.52 19.26
N PHE A 449 -15.89 20.75 19.50
CA PHE A 449 -16.77 21.52 18.64
C PHE A 449 -16.04 22.80 18.22
N GLU A 450 -16.00 23.08 16.92
CA GLU A 450 -15.52 24.35 16.40
C GLU A 450 -16.50 24.99 15.43
N HIS A 451 -16.59 26.32 15.46
CA HIS A 451 -17.36 27.10 14.50
C HIS A 451 -16.71 28.47 14.24
N ARG A 452 -16.55 28.85 12.98
CA ARG A 452 -16.09 30.18 12.57
C ARG A 452 -17.27 31.12 12.40
N LEU A 453 -17.27 32.20 13.18
CA LEU A 453 -18.29 33.24 13.11
C LEU A 453 -18.11 34.03 11.80
N LYS A 454 -19.16 34.07 10.97
CA LYS A 454 -19.20 34.85 9.72
C LYS A 454 -20.01 36.13 9.94
N MET A 455 -19.59 37.24 9.31
CA MET A 455 -20.39 38.47 9.24
C MET A 455 -21.79 38.17 8.68
N ASP A 456 -22.82 38.39 9.49
CA ASP A 456 -24.19 38.56 8.98
C ASP A 456 -24.45 40.06 8.85
N GLN A 457 -24.62 40.55 7.63
CA GLN A 457 -24.88 41.97 7.33
C GLN A 457 -26.14 42.52 8.04
N LYS A 458 -26.99 41.66 8.62
CA LYS A 458 -28.20 42.02 9.36
C LYS A 458 -28.03 42.18 10.88
N ARG A 459 -26.93 41.74 11.50
CA ARG A 459 -26.73 41.79 12.96
C ARG A 459 -25.72 42.89 13.33
N GLN A 460 -26.22 44.07 13.71
CA GLN A 460 -25.40 45.21 14.14
C GLN A 460 -25.09 45.23 15.66
N ASP A 461 -25.73 44.34 16.44
CA ASP A 461 -25.65 44.32 17.91
C ASP A 461 -24.56 43.36 18.44
N PRO A 462 -24.02 43.60 19.65
CA PRO A 462 -23.08 42.68 20.30
C PRO A 462 -23.73 41.30 20.48
N CYS A 463 -23.22 40.29 19.79
CA CYS A 463 -23.72 38.92 19.92
C CYS A 463 -22.97 38.18 21.03
N TRP A 464 -23.64 37.21 21.65
CA TRP A 464 -23.05 36.33 22.65
C TRP A 464 -23.05 34.89 22.15
N VAL A 465 -22.00 34.15 22.47
CA VAL A 465 -21.99 32.69 22.30
C VAL A 465 -22.39 32.07 23.64
N ALA A 466 -23.51 31.37 23.67
CA ALA A 466 -23.97 30.65 24.85
C ALA A 466 -23.48 29.21 24.83
N VAL A 467 -22.79 28.81 25.89
CA VAL A 467 -22.44 27.41 26.17
C VAL A 467 -23.36 26.94 27.29
N GLN A 468 -24.36 26.15 26.93
CA GLN A 468 -25.37 25.65 27.85
C GLN A 468 -24.98 24.25 28.34
N VAL A 469 -24.66 24.14 29.62
CA VAL A 469 -24.35 22.88 30.29
C VAL A 469 -25.63 22.32 30.88
N LYS A 470 -26.02 21.10 30.49
CA LYS A 470 -27.25 20.42 30.90
C LYS A 470 -26.96 19.10 31.59
N ASN A 471 -27.86 18.68 32.47
CA ASN A 471 -27.89 17.34 33.08
C ASN A 471 -26.55 16.95 33.76
N ALA A 472 -25.85 17.93 34.33
CA ALA A 472 -24.54 17.73 34.90
C ALA A 472 -24.61 17.00 36.26
N ASP A 473 -23.70 16.04 36.48
CA ASP A 473 -23.70 15.14 37.64
C ASP A 473 -22.38 15.13 38.43
N GLY A 474 -21.53 16.14 38.21
CA GLY A 474 -20.21 16.28 38.82
C GLY A 474 -19.09 15.59 38.05
N ARG A 475 -19.38 14.84 36.99
CA ARG A 475 -18.35 14.18 36.15
C ARG A 475 -17.99 15.03 34.93
N GLY A 476 -16.75 14.84 34.45
CA GLY A 476 -16.23 15.55 33.29
C GLY A 476 -15.84 17.01 33.56
N TRP A 477 -15.55 17.72 32.47
CA TRP A 477 -15.22 19.14 32.45
C TRP A 477 -15.62 19.76 31.11
N VAL A 478 -15.89 21.07 31.11
CA VAL A 478 -16.24 21.85 29.91
C VAL A 478 -15.26 23.02 29.79
N ALA A 479 -14.62 23.15 28.64
CA ALA A 479 -13.79 24.30 28.32
C ALA A 479 -14.28 24.98 27.04
N ALA A 480 -14.35 26.30 27.01
CA ALA A 480 -14.75 27.04 25.82
C ALA A 480 -14.04 28.37 25.69
N ASN A 481 -13.84 28.84 24.47
CA ASN A 481 -13.33 30.19 24.20
C ASN A 481 -13.85 30.72 22.86
N VAL A 482 -13.86 32.05 22.75
CA VAL A 482 -14.11 32.77 21.49
C VAL A 482 -12.91 33.66 21.26
N VAL A 483 -12.06 33.31 20.30
CA VAL A 483 -10.83 34.03 19.99
C VAL A 483 -10.58 34.06 18.49
N THR A 484 -9.79 35.03 18.03
CA THR A 484 -9.28 35.03 16.65
C THR A 484 -8.24 33.90 16.54
N PRO A 485 -8.41 32.93 15.63
CA PRO A 485 -7.50 31.79 15.53
C PRO A 485 -6.11 32.25 15.10
N ILE A 486 -5.07 31.85 15.86
CA ILE A 486 -3.68 32.11 15.48
C ILE A 486 -3.23 30.99 14.53
N SER A 487 -3.03 31.35 13.27
CA SER A 487 -2.46 30.48 12.24
C SER A 487 -1.16 31.08 11.72
N VAL A 488 -0.03 30.49 12.11
CA VAL A 488 1.29 30.92 11.60
C VAL A 488 1.62 30.10 10.37
N ALA A 489 1.98 30.78 9.27
CA ALA A 489 2.52 30.15 8.07
C ALA A 489 4.05 30.25 8.10
N GLU A 490 4.71 29.11 8.28
CA GLU A 490 6.17 29.02 8.30
C GLU A 490 6.69 28.76 6.87
N PRO A 491 7.52 29.65 6.28
CA PRO A 491 8.00 29.53 4.90
C PRO A 491 9.15 28.52 4.75
N ILE A 492 9.10 27.41 5.50
CA ILE A 492 10.13 26.35 5.48
C ILE A 492 9.95 25.50 4.23
N THR A 493 11.03 25.28 3.49
CA THR A 493 11.06 24.45 2.28
C THR A 493 11.86 23.16 2.49
N PHE A 494 11.63 22.14 1.67
CA PHE A 494 12.43 20.91 1.67
C PHE A 494 13.94 21.19 1.55
N TRP A 495 14.31 22.05 0.60
CA TRP A 495 15.70 22.44 0.36
C TRP A 495 16.35 23.17 1.54
N SER A 496 15.57 23.97 2.27
CA SER A 496 16.06 24.66 3.47
C SER A 496 16.41 23.71 4.62
N LEU A 497 15.76 22.53 4.67
CA LEU A 497 16.00 21.50 5.68
C LEU A 497 17.23 20.63 5.35
N LEU A 498 17.70 20.63 4.11
CA LEU A 498 18.96 19.96 3.73
C LEU A 498 20.19 20.66 4.33
N LEU A 499 20.10 21.98 4.57
CA LEU A 499 21.16 22.78 5.18
C LEU A 499 21.26 22.60 6.70
N GLY A 500 20.25 21.97 7.33
CA GLY A 500 20.18 21.73 8.76
C GLY A 500 18.77 21.88 9.31
N PRO A 501 18.57 21.49 10.59
CA PRO A 501 17.27 21.58 11.24
C PRO A 501 16.81 23.04 11.42
N LYS A 502 15.50 23.27 11.40
CA LYS A 502 14.88 24.58 11.62
C LYS A 502 14.07 24.60 12.91
N THR A 503 14.22 25.65 13.70
CA THR A 503 13.49 25.82 14.95
C THR A 503 12.26 26.69 14.71
N ILE A 504 11.14 26.26 15.27
CA ILE A 504 9.80 26.85 15.13
C ILE A 504 9.32 27.21 16.53
N SER A 505 8.83 28.42 16.70
CA SER A 505 8.21 28.87 17.94
C SER A 505 6.72 28.57 17.89
N ILE A 506 6.19 27.93 18.94
CA ILE A 506 4.74 27.73 19.07
C ILE A 506 4.13 29.10 19.36
N PRO A 507 3.10 29.54 18.60
CA PRO A 507 2.48 30.83 18.85
C PRO A 507 1.85 30.84 20.24
N MET A 508 2.25 31.80 21.07
CA MET A 508 1.63 32.00 22.38
C MET A 508 0.20 32.52 22.15
N SER A 509 -0.80 31.76 22.59
CA SER A 509 -2.21 32.17 22.51
C SER A 509 -2.93 31.91 23.84
N ASP A 510 -3.88 32.79 24.16
CA ASP A 510 -4.81 32.58 25.27
C ASP A 510 -5.92 31.57 24.91
N GLY A 511 -5.97 31.09 23.65
CA GLY A 511 -6.97 30.16 23.15
C GLY A 511 -6.76 28.70 23.55
N LEU A 512 -7.74 27.85 23.22
CA LEU A 512 -7.66 26.39 23.39
C LEU A 512 -6.85 25.69 22.28
N GLU A 513 -6.49 26.43 21.24
CA GLU A 513 -5.86 25.92 20.03
C GLU A 513 -4.83 26.90 19.45
N ALA A 514 -3.76 26.34 18.90
CA ALA A 514 -2.80 27.04 18.04
C ALA A 514 -2.54 26.22 16.78
N SER A 515 -2.46 26.86 15.60
CA SER A 515 -2.18 26.15 14.35
C SER A 515 -0.94 26.69 13.64
N ILE A 516 -0.15 25.78 13.08
CA ILE A 516 1.04 26.06 12.28
C ILE A 516 0.87 25.35 10.94
N SER A 517 1.04 26.12 9.85
CA SER A 517 0.95 25.64 8.48
C SER A 517 2.29 25.74 7.78
N PHE A 518 2.62 24.72 6.98
CA PHE A 518 3.85 24.66 6.20
C PHE A 518 3.52 24.64 4.69
N PRO A 519 3.15 25.79 4.10
CA PRO A 519 2.67 25.85 2.71
C PRO A 519 3.74 25.47 1.68
N SER A 520 5.03 25.71 2.00
CA SER A 520 6.15 25.47 1.08
C SER A 520 6.92 24.17 1.35
N LEU A 521 6.48 23.37 2.33
CA LEU A 521 7.08 22.08 2.66
C LEU A 521 6.60 21.02 1.66
N PHE A 522 7.49 20.14 1.20
CA PHE A 522 7.18 19.16 0.17
C PHE A 522 6.36 17.99 0.74
N PRO A 523 5.04 17.92 0.50
CA PRO A 523 4.21 16.84 1.03
C PRO A 523 4.27 15.68 0.03
N ASN A 524 4.85 14.55 0.43
CA ASN A 524 4.91 13.37 -0.41
C ASN A 524 5.01 12.10 0.42
N ALA A 525 4.41 11.01 -0.06
CA ALA A 525 4.41 9.73 0.61
C ALA A 525 5.81 9.14 0.84
N LEU A 526 6.82 9.60 0.09
CA LEU A 526 8.20 9.14 0.21
C LEU A 526 9.00 9.87 1.29
N VAL A 527 8.59 11.07 1.71
CA VAL A 527 9.36 11.94 2.61
C VAL A 527 8.75 11.97 4.00
N VAL A 528 9.60 11.84 5.01
CA VAL A 528 9.20 11.89 6.43
C VAL A 528 9.95 13.01 7.12
N TYR A 529 9.23 13.80 7.92
CA TYR A 529 9.79 14.86 8.74
C TYR A 529 9.78 14.47 10.21
N SER A 530 10.82 14.86 10.94
CA SER A 530 10.96 14.65 12.37
C SER A 530 10.80 15.97 13.10
N LEU A 531 9.93 15.98 14.11
CA LEU A 531 9.65 17.09 14.99
C LEU A 531 10.14 16.76 16.41
N LEU A 532 11.05 17.56 16.94
CA LEU A 532 11.66 17.37 18.26
C LEU A 532 11.38 18.58 19.16
N PRO A 533 10.74 18.40 20.34
CA PRO A 533 10.61 19.48 21.31
C PRO A 533 11.98 19.80 21.94
N GLN A 534 12.34 21.08 21.97
CA GLN A 534 13.54 21.60 22.61
C GLN A 534 13.16 22.28 23.94
N GLY A 535 13.52 21.65 25.06
CA GLY A 535 13.30 22.16 26.41
C GLY A 535 12.91 21.06 27.40
N VAL A 536 13.03 21.35 28.70
CA VAL A 536 12.51 20.50 29.79
C VAL A 536 11.09 20.95 30.13
N LEU A 537 10.20 20.00 30.43
CA LEU A 537 8.84 20.31 30.88
C LEU A 537 8.90 21.27 32.08
N PRO A 538 8.22 22.42 32.04
CA PRO A 538 8.06 23.19 33.25
C PRO A 538 7.16 22.40 34.21
N LEU A 539 7.52 22.32 35.50
CA LEU A 539 6.68 21.85 36.63
C LEU A 539 5.23 22.43 36.60
N ALA A 540 5.01 23.48 35.81
CA ALA A 540 3.78 24.21 35.62
C ALA A 540 2.64 23.51 34.84
N CYS A 541 2.87 22.36 34.17
CA CYS A 541 1.78 21.59 33.52
C CYS A 541 1.17 20.50 34.44
N GLU A 542 1.68 20.37 35.67
CA GLU A 542 1.11 19.50 36.70
C GLU A 542 -0.28 20.01 37.11
N GLY A 543 -1.33 19.29 36.70
CA GLY A 543 -2.74 19.68 36.91
C GLY A 543 -3.48 20.25 35.69
N ALA A 544 -2.90 20.22 34.49
CA ALA A 544 -3.64 20.44 33.25
C ALA A 544 -4.73 19.35 33.07
N LYS A 545 -5.94 19.74 32.63
CA LYS A 545 -7.07 18.82 32.43
C LYS A 545 -6.98 18.09 31.10
N PHE A 546 -6.32 18.71 30.13
CA PHE A 546 -5.99 18.12 28.83
C PHE A 546 -4.56 18.49 28.47
N LEU A 547 -3.70 17.48 28.39
CA LEU A 547 -2.29 17.69 28.05
C LEU A 547 -2.16 18.24 26.63
N PRO A 548 -1.15 19.09 26.35
CA PRO A 548 -0.93 19.62 25.01
C PRO A 548 -0.80 18.49 23.98
N LEU A 549 -1.75 18.43 23.05
CA LEU A 549 -1.86 17.39 22.04
C LEU A 549 -1.57 17.99 20.66
N ILE A 550 -0.57 17.44 19.98
CA ILE A 550 -0.27 17.71 18.58
C ILE A 550 -1.21 16.85 17.72
N ALA A 551 -2.06 17.50 16.93
CA ALA A 551 -2.79 16.88 15.84
C ALA A 551 -2.10 17.23 14.51
N HIS A 552 -1.55 16.23 13.85
CA HIS A 552 -0.98 16.35 12.51
C HIS A 552 -2.00 15.84 11.50
N VAL A 553 -2.51 16.71 10.63
CA VAL A 553 -3.39 16.32 9.53
C VAL A 553 -2.54 16.18 8.27
N SER A 554 -2.36 14.95 7.81
CA SER A 554 -1.47 14.59 6.69
C SER A 554 -2.21 14.56 5.35
N HIS A 555 -3.51 14.26 5.38
CA HIS A 555 -4.44 14.26 4.26
C HIS A 555 -5.86 14.56 4.76
N ASP A 556 -6.82 14.81 3.88
CA ASP A 556 -8.22 15.11 4.27
C ASP A 556 -8.89 13.95 5.03
N GLU A 557 -8.34 12.74 4.87
CA GLU A 557 -8.86 11.48 5.43
C GLU A 557 -7.93 10.91 6.52
N GLU A 558 -6.80 11.59 6.81
CA GLU A 558 -5.79 11.10 7.76
C GLU A 558 -5.24 12.21 8.70
N ALA A 559 -5.35 11.93 9.98
CA ALA A 559 -4.80 12.65 11.11
C ALA A 559 -4.07 11.70 12.07
N HIS A 560 -3.03 12.22 12.72
CA HIS A 560 -2.26 11.56 13.76
C HIS A 560 -2.20 12.44 15.00
N TYR A 561 -2.16 11.81 16.17
CA TYR A 561 -2.20 12.49 17.45
C TYR A 561 -0.99 12.11 18.28
N TYR A 562 -0.26 13.11 18.75
CA TYR A 562 0.96 12.92 19.54
C TYR A 562 0.90 13.80 20.79
N PRO A 563 1.30 13.28 21.97
CA PRO A 563 1.51 14.15 23.11
C PRO A 563 2.71 15.04 22.79
N LEU A 564 2.59 16.35 23.02
CA LEU A 564 3.70 17.29 22.81
C LEU A 564 4.93 16.90 23.67
N ILE A 565 4.67 16.27 24.80
CA ILE A 565 5.66 15.88 25.81
C ILE A 565 5.74 14.36 25.81
N ASN A 566 6.91 13.83 25.49
CA ASN A 566 7.19 12.40 25.55
C ASN A 566 8.41 12.19 26.46
N GLN A 567 8.33 11.28 27.44
CA GLN A 567 9.44 11.06 28.40
C GLN A 567 10.74 10.64 27.71
N ASP A 568 10.63 9.94 26.59
CA ASP A 568 11.77 9.37 25.88
C ASP A 568 12.45 10.34 24.89
N ASN A 569 11.98 11.60 24.81
CA ASN A 569 12.41 12.57 23.77
C ASN A 569 12.37 11.99 22.34
N HIS A 570 11.54 10.97 22.10
CA HIS A 570 11.41 10.39 20.77
C HIS A 570 10.82 11.41 19.79
N PRO A 571 11.42 11.54 18.60
CA PRO A 571 10.92 12.46 17.58
C PRO A 571 9.51 12.07 17.16
N THR A 572 8.63 13.06 17.04
CA THR A 572 7.34 12.89 16.37
C THR A 572 7.59 12.86 14.86
N LEU A 573 7.16 11.78 14.19
CA LEU A 573 7.38 11.60 12.76
C LEU A 573 6.14 12.01 11.96
N LEU A 574 6.26 13.14 11.26
CA LEU A 574 5.23 13.67 10.36
C LEU A 574 5.40 13.02 8.98
N HIS A 575 4.38 12.29 8.55
CA HIS A 575 4.34 11.60 7.27
C HIS A 575 2.97 11.75 6.62
N THR A 576 2.90 11.55 5.31
CA THR A 576 1.64 11.54 4.56
C THR A 576 1.59 10.33 3.65
N HIS A 577 0.38 10.00 3.17
CA HIS A 577 0.17 9.04 2.09
C HIS A 577 -0.13 9.73 0.76
N TRP A 578 -0.05 11.06 0.71
CA TRP A 578 -0.45 11.82 -0.47
C TRP A 578 0.46 13.03 -0.76
N PRO A 579 0.87 13.27 -2.02
CA PRO A 579 0.80 12.40 -3.21
C PRO A 579 1.78 11.23 -3.12
N ALA A 580 1.55 10.18 -3.90
CA ALA A 580 2.37 8.97 -3.91
C ALA A 580 2.84 8.61 -5.33
N PRO A 581 3.98 7.90 -5.49
CA PRO A 581 4.47 7.51 -6.81
C PRO A 581 3.53 6.49 -7.45
N MET A 582 3.37 6.58 -8.78
CA MET A 582 2.56 5.66 -9.59
C MET A 582 1.06 5.69 -9.31
N ILE A 583 0.56 6.67 -8.55
CA ILE A 583 -0.86 6.94 -8.35
C ILE A 583 -1.15 8.34 -8.90
N ASP A 584 -2.22 8.48 -9.68
CA ASP A 584 -2.60 9.76 -10.27
C ASP A 584 -3.17 10.68 -9.20
N ALA A 585 -2.70 11.93 -9.18
CA ALA A 585 -3.13 12.92 -8.20
C ALA A 585 -4.28 13.80 -8.73
N PRO A 586 -5.42 13.95 -8.01
CA PRO A 586 -6.41 14.96 -8.38
C PRO A 586 -5.77 16.34 -8.37
N THR A 587 -6.02 17.11 -9.42
CA THR A 587 -5.45 18.45 -9.63
C THR A 587 -5.94 19.48 -8.62
N ASP A 588 -7.08 19.23 -7.97
CA ASP A 588 -7.83 20.23 -7.22
C ASP A 588 -7.47 20.29 -5.73
N ARG A 589 -6.64 19.35 -5.25
CA ARG A 589 -6.20 19.29 -3.85
C ARG A 589 -4.71 19.63 -3.75
N HIS A 590 -4.40 20.73 -3.07
CA HIS A 590 -3.03 21.07 -2.70
C HIS A 590 -2.71 20.47 -1.33
N PRO A 591 -1.89 19.41 -1.25
CA PRO A 591 -1.52 18.85 0.04
C PRO A 591 -0.68 19.88 0.80
N MET A 592 -1.04 20.13 2.05
CA MET A 592 -0.31 21.02 2.94
C MET A 592 -0.13 20.31 4.28
N VAL A 593 1.10 20.35 4.80
CA VAL A 593 1.37 19.84 6.15
C VAL A 593 0.88 20.89 7.15
N ARG A 594 -0.05 20.49 8.02
CA ARG A 594 -0.59 21.34 9.09
C ARG A 594 -0.50 20.63 10.43
N ILE A 595 -0.07 21.37 11.43
CA ILE A 595 -0.05 20.92 12.82
C ILE A 595 -0.97 21.83 13.63
N THR A 596 -1.87 21.24 14.40
CA THR A 596 -2.73 21.93 15.34
C THR A 596 -2.41 21.44 16.76
N LEU A 597 -2.19 22.35 17.69
CA LEU A 597 -1.96 22.07 19.09
C LEU A 597 -3.23 22.38 19.89
N TYR A 598 -3.76 21.39 20.62
CA TYR A 598 -4.89 21.56 21.53
C TYR A 598 -4.42 21.51 22.99
N THR A 599 -4.92 22.41 23.85
CA THR A 599 -4.51 22.46 25.26
C THR A 599 -5.58 23.04 26.20
N VAL A 600 -5.83 22.35 27.32
CA VAL A 600 -6.73 22.83 28.40
C VAL A 600 -6.01 22.77 29.74
N GLY A 601 -5.65 23.93 30.28
CA GLY A 601 -4.96 24.02 31.56
C GLY A 601 -4.64 25.47 31.96
N LYS A 602 -3.99 25.63 33.12
CA LYS A 602 -3.59 26.95 33.65
C LYS A 602 -2.65 27.67 32.66
N SER A 603 -2.70 29.00 32.67
CA SER A 603 -1.90 29.88 31.79
C SER A 603 -0.40 29.55 31.77
N SER A 604 0.15 29.08 32.88
CA SER A 604 1.56 28.70 33.04
C SER A 604 2.04 27.54 32.15
N CYS A 605 1.13 26.63 31.75
CA CYS A 605 1.45 25.55 30.79
C CYS A 605 1.45 26.06 29.33
N ARG A 606 0.79 27.19 29.05
CA ARG A 606 0.68 27.79 27.71
C ARG A 606 1.80 28.77 27.40
N THR A 607 2.34 29.46 28.40
CA THR A 607 3.37 30.49 28.22
C THR A 607 4.80 29.95 28.09
N ASN A 608 5.05 28.70 28.49
CA ASN A 608 6.39 28.09 28.53
C ASN A 608 6.46 26.80 27.68
N LEU A 609 5.83 26.79 26.50
CA LEU A 609 5.91 25.64 25.61
C LEU A 609 7.31 25.54 24.96
N PRO A 610 7.86 24.32 24.79
CA PRO A 610 9.15 24.13 24.16
C PRO A 610 9.12 24.58 22.69
N GLN A 611 10.25 25.08 22.20
CA GLN A 611 10.42 25.30 20.76
C GLN A 611 10.44 23.96 20.04
N LEU A 612 10.01 23.93 18.79
CA LEU A 612 9.96 22.71 17.99
C LEU A 612 11.06 22.73 16.93
N GLN A 613 11.87 21.68 16.86
CA GLN A 613 12.89 21.53 15.83
C GLN A 613 12.40 20.58 14.73
N LEU A 614 12.30 21.08 13.51
CA LEU A 614 11.91 20.35 12.31
C LEU A 614 13.14 19.94 11.48
N ARG A 615 13.19 18.68 11.05
CA ARG A 615 14.23 18.14 10.14
C ARG A 615 13.67 17.03 9.25
N ILE A 616 14.40 16.66 8.19
CA ILE A 616 14.10 15.46 7.40
C ILE A 616 14.59 14.22 8.16
N ASP A 617 13.73 13.21 8.29
CA ASP A 617 14.14 11.90 8.80
C ASP A 617 14.57 11.00 7.63
N TRP A 618 15.87 10.94 7.39
CA TRP A 618 16.44 10.19 6.26
C TRP A 618 16.23 8.69 6.38
N LEU A 619 16.30 8.12 7.58
CA LEU A 619 16.11 6.69 7.76
C LEU A 619 14.66 6.33 7.43
N ALA A 620 13.70 7.12 7.92
CA ALA A 620 12.30 6.89 7.61
C ALA A 620 11.98 7.14 6.13
N THR A 621 12.54 8.20 5.53
CA THR A 621 12.43 8.51 4.10
C THR A 621 12.96 7.38 3.21
N LEU A 622 14.13 6.81 3.53
CA LEU A 622 14.69 5.67 2.80
C LEU A 622 13.82 4.42 2.93
N GLY A 623 13.25 4.16 4.12
CA GLY A 623 12.33 3.03 4.34
C GLY A 623 11.05 3.16 3.50
N ARG A 624 10.53 4.38 3.34
CA ARG A 624 9.39 4.66 2.45
C ARG A 624 9.76 4.44 0.99
N CYS A 625 10.92 4.90 0.52
CA CYS A 625 11.40 4.62 -0.84
C CYS A 625 11.56 3.12 -1.11
N ALA A 626 12.16 2.38 -0.17
CA ALA A 626 12.41 0.94 -0.31
C ALA A 626 11.13 0.13 -0.57
N SER A 627 10.06 0.43 0.18
CA SER A 627 8.79 -0.30 0.07
C SER A 627 8.03 -0.03 -1.23
N ARG A 628 8.25 1.11 -1.91
CA ARG A 628 7.58 1.43 -3.19
C ARG A 628 8.34 1.00 -4.45
N TYR A 629 9.68 0.99 -4.42
CA TYR A 629 10.51 0.84 -5.63
C TYR A 629 11.19 -0.52 -5.82
N PHE A 630 10.92 -1.52 -4.98
CA PHE A 630 11.58 -2.82 -5.11
C PHE A 630 11.29 -3.51 -6.46
N HIS A 631 10.07 -3.36 -7.00
CA HIS A 631 9.72 -3.86 -8.34
C HIS A 631 10.50 -3.14 -9.44
N SER A 632 10.70 -1.83 -9.29
CA SER A 632 11.50 -1.04 -10.23
C SER A 632 12.93 -1.55 -10.29
N LEU A 633 13.54 -1.88 -9.16
CA LEU A 633 14.90 -2.47 -9.13
C LEU A 633 14.98 -3.76 -9.96
N VAL A 634 14.02 -4.67 -9.79
CA VAL A 634 13.99 -5.94 -10.55
C VAL A 634 13.83 -5.69 -12.04
N ALA A 635 12.87 -4.84 -12.44
CA ALA A 635 12.62 -4.52 -13.84
C ALA A 635 13.82 -3.79 -14.47
N TRP A 636 14.39 -2.80 -13.79
CA TRP A 636 15.52 -2.02 -14.27
C TRP A 636 16.79 -2.85 -14.38
N SER A 637 17.02 -3.84 -13.52
CA SER A 637 18.13 -4.78 -13.67
C SER A 637 18.01 -5.60 -14.97
N ALA A 638 16.81 -6.03 -15.37
CA ALA A 638 16.60 -6.64 -16.70
C ALA A 638 16.89 -5.64 -17.84
N GLY A 639 16.55 -4.36 -17.64
CA GLY A 639 16.91 -3.27 -18.56
C GLY A 639 18.42 -3.07 -18.69
N VAL A 640 19.16 -3.05 -17.57
CA VAL A 640 20.63 -2.93 -17.55
C VAL A 640 21.27 -4.11 -18.28
N VAL A 641 20.83 -5.35 -18.02
CA VAL A 641 21.32 -6.52 -18.75
C VAL A 641 21.09 -6.36 -20.25
N SER A 642 19.92 -5.86 -20.65
CA SER A 642 19.61 -5.63 -22.07
C SER A 642 20.52 -4.58 -22.70
N VAL A 643 20.85 -3.49 -22.00
CA VAL A 643 21.85 -2.50 -22.47
C VAL A 643 23.23 -3.16 -22.63
N VAL A 644 23.65 -3.98 -21.68
CA VAL A 644 24.94 -4.69 -21.73
C VAL A 644 25.00 -5.63 -22.94
N ILE A 645 23.91 -6.37 -23.22
CA ILE A 645 23.81 -7.24 -24.41
C ILE A 645 23.86 -6.42 -25.71
N PHE A 646 23.15 -5.29 -25.77
CA PHE A 646 23.20 -4.38 -26.91
C PHE A 646 24.62 -3.92 -27.22
N LEU A 647 25.38 -3.52 -26.20
CA LEU A 647 26.79 -3.10 -26.36
C LEU A 647 27.67 -4.24 -26.87
N ALA A 648 27.51 -5.45 -26.32
CA ALA A 648 28.26 -6.63 -26.72
C ALA A 648 27.99 -7.03 -28.18
N TRP A 649 26.72 -7.02 -28.61
CA TRP A 649 26.34 -7.32 -29.99
C TRP A 649 26.72 -6.23 -30.99
N LYS A 650 26.76 -4.97 -30.54
CA LYS A 650 27.26 -3.86 -31.35
C LYS A 650 28.76 -4.04 -31.63
N GLU A 651 29.54 -4.44 -30.64
CA GLU A 651 30.97 -4.73 -30.80
C GLU A 651 31.21 -5.97 -31.66
N GLU A 652 30.46 -7.05 -31.46
CA GLU A 652 30.55 -8.26 -32.30
C GLU A 652 30.39 -7.92 -33.79
N ARG A 653 29.48 -7.00 -34.15
CA ARG A 653 29.33 -6.56 -35.54
C ARG A 653 30.51 -5.75 -36.07
N GLN A 654 31.18 -5.00 -35.21
CA GLN A 654 32.30 -4.14 -35.61
C GLN A 654 33.61 -4.92 -35.71
N THR A 655 33.84 -5.88 -34.81
CA THR A 655 35.12 -6.56 -34.66
C THR A 655 35.07 -8.06 -35.00
N GLY A 656 33.87 -8.63 -35.13
CA GLY A 656 33.67 -10.08 -35.25
C GLY A 656 33.82 -10.84 -33.92
N PHE A 657 34.14 -10.16 -32.83
CA PHE A 657 34.35 -10.75 -31.51
C PHE A 657 33.33 -10.21 -30.51
N ILE A 658 32.66 -11.09 -29.78
CA ILE A 658 31.79 -10.67 -28.67
C ILE A 658 32.63 -10.67 -27.38
N PRO A 659 32.71 -9.55 -26.64
CA PRO A 659 33.43 -9.48 -25.37
C PRO A 659 32.79 -10.38 -24.29
N SER A 660 33.58 -10.78 -23.29
CA SER A 660 33.05 -11.45 -22.11
C SER A 660 32.11 -10.52 -21.32
N VAL A 661 31.20 -11.10 -20.54
CA VAL A 661 30.23 -10.34 -19.74
C VAL A 661 30.94 -9.37 -18.79
N ASP A 662 32.06 -9.78 -18.19
CA ASP A 662 32.87 -8.92 -17.31
C ASP A 662 33.42 -7.67 -18.01
N VAL A 663 33.93 -7.83 -19.24
CA VAL A 663 34.48 -6.72 -20.02
C VAL A 663 33.34 -5.76 -20.42
N SER A 664 32.18 -6.29 -20.80
CA SER A 664 31.02 -5.47 -21.13
C SER A 664 30.45 -4.74 -19.93
N LEU A 665 30.41 -5.36 -18.75
CA LEU A 665 29.98 -4.71 -17.51
C LEU A 665 30.96 -3.60 -17.08
N GLU A 666 32.27 -3.83 -17.24
CA GLU A 666 33.30 -2.81 -16.98
C GLU A 666 33.14 -1.61 -17.93
N ARG A 667 32.93 -1.88 -19.23
CA ARG A 667 32.70 -0.83 -20.23
C ARG A 667 31.40 -0.07 -19.98
N TYR A 668 30.31 -0.78 -19.66
CA TYR A 668 29.02 -0.19 -19.30
C TYR A 668 29.19 0.74 -18.11
N SER A 669 29.82 0.27 -17.02
CA SER A 669 30.04 1.05 -15.80
C SER A 669 30.87 2.31 -16.06
N LYS A 670 31.88 2.23 -16.95
CA LYS A 670 32.77 3.34 -17.28
C LYS A 670 32.20 4.38 -18.23
N LYS A 671 31.48 3.95 -19.27
CA LYS A 671 31.11 4.83 -20.39
C LYS A 671 29.62 5.11 -20.48
N VAL A 672 28.79 4.13 -20.14
CA VAL A 672 27.34 4.20 -20.40
C VAL A 672 26.56 4.59 -19.16
N LEU A 673 26.92 4.05 -18.00
CA LEU A 673 26.26 4.37 -16.73
C LEU A 673 26.28 5.88 -16.42
N PRO A 674 27.41 6.63 -16.54
CA PRO A 674 27.39 8.07 -16.27
C PRO A 674 26.41 8.83 -17.17
N TRP A 675 26.37 8.48 -18.46
CA TRP A 675 25.45 9.09 -19.42
C TRP A 675 23.99 8.73 -19.13
N LEU A 676 23.70 7.45 -18.87
CA LEU A 676 22.35 7.01 -18.49
C LEU A 676 21.89 7.65 -17.17
N SER A 677 22.77 7.83 -16.20
CA SER A 677 22.47 8.54 -14.96
C SER A 677 22.10 10.01 -15.21
N SER A 678 22.80 10.71 -16.12
CA SER A 678 22.40 12.06 -16.53
C SER A 678 21.04 12.08 -17.23
N VAL A 679 20.77 11.15 -18.12
CA VAL A 679 19.45 11.02 -18.78
C VAL A 679 18.36 10.71 -17.77
N SER A 680 18.63 9.80 -16.83
CA SER A 680 17.71 9.43 -15.74
C SER A 680 17.40 10.61 -14.83
N LEU A 681 18.40 11.46 -14.51
CA LEU A 681 18.17 12.70 -13.77
C LEU A 681 17.26 13.66 -14.55
N ILE A 682 17.52 13.87 -15.83
CA ILE A 682 16.69 14.74 -16.70
C ILE A 682 15.26 14.20 -16.77
N LEU A 683 15.06 12.91 -17.05
CA LEU A 683 13.73 12.29 -17.10
C LEU A 683 12.98 12.43 -15.77
N SER A 684 13.68 12.41 -14.64
CA SER A 684 13.07 12.59 -13.32
C SER A 684 12.59 14.04 -13.07
N LEU A 685 13.13 15.02 -13.80
CA LEU A 685 12.75 16.44 -13.74
C LEU A 685 11.65 16.80 -14.74
N VAL A 686 11.45 15.98 -15.78
CA VAL A 686 10.37 16.19 -16.75
C VAL A 686 9.03 15.74 -16.14
N PRO A 687 7.94 16.51 -16.28
CA PRO A 687 6.61 16.16 -15.77
C PRO A 687 5.96 15.07 -16.63
N ILE A 688 6.52 13.86 -16.58
CA ILE A 688 6.00 12.67 -17.24
C ILE A 688 4.82 12.11 -16.43
N PRO A 689 3.76 11.57 -17.07
CA PRO A 689 2.63 10.96 -16.37
C PRO A 689 3.01 9.92 -15.30
N SER A 690 2.18 9.80 -14.25
CA SER A 690 2.49 8.95 -13.07
C SER A 690 2.66 7.46 -13.40
N TYR A 691 2.03 6.99 -14.47
CA TYR A 691 2.10 5.60 -14.92
C TYR A 691 3.41 5.25 -15.65
N LEU A 692 4.25 6.24 -15.95
CA LEU A 692 5.54 6.08 -16.62
C LEU A 692 6.73 6.34 -15.68
N TYR A 693 7.88 5.80 -16.09
CA TYR A 693 9.19 5.92 -15.47
C TYR A 693 9.18 5.51 -13.98
N LEU A 694 9.28 6.47 -13.04
CA LEU A 694 9.19 6.24 -11.59
C LEU A 694 7.90 6.78 -10.97
N GLY A 695 7.05 7.48 -11.75
CA GLY A 695 5.86 8.13 -11.22
C GLY A 695 6.13 9.35 -10.34
N ASN A 696 7.28 10.02 -10.51
CA ASN A 696 7.69 11.18 -9.71
C ASN A 696 7.07 12.53 -10.16
N GLY A 697 6.35 12.56 -11.29
CA GLY A 697 5.65 13.75 -11.78
C GLY A 697 6.54 14.98 -12.04
N GLY A 698 7.84 14.79 -12.31
CA GLY A 698 8.79 15.88 -12.55
C GLY A 698 9.23 16.67 -11.32
N LYS A 699 9.00 16.16 -10.10
CA LYS A 699 9.34 16.88 -8.86
C LYS A 699 10.87 16.88 -8.62
N PRO A 700 11.51 18.05 -8.49
CA PRO A 700 12.97 18.13 -8.33
C PRO A 700 13.47 17.49 -7.03
N GLU A 701 12.66 17.47 -5.97
CA GLU A 701 12.98 16.85 -4.68
C GLU A 701 13.21 15.34 -4.81
N LEU A 702 12.59 14.70 -5.79
CA LEU A 702 12.66 13.25 -6.05
C LEU A 702 13.60 12.89 -7.20
N ALA A 703 14.24 13.88 -7.85
CA ALA A 703 15.00 13.67 -9.08
C ALA A 703 16.22 12.74 -8.88
N PHE A 704 16.77 12.69 -7.67
CA PHE A 704 17.91 11.84 -7.33
C PHE A 704 17.59 10.33 -7.33
N LEU A 705 16.31 9.95 -7.20
CA LEU A 705 15.90 8.55 -7.12
C LEU A 705 16.21 7.78 -8.41
N GLY A 706 16.08 8.42 -9.57
CA GLY A 706 16.41 7.81 -10.86
C GLY A 706 17.86 7.31 -10.93
N PRO A 707 18.85 8.20 -10.86
CA PRO A 707 20.25 7.80 -10.87
C PRO A 707 20.61 6.81 -9.75
N LEU A 708 20.01 6.96 -8.56
CA LEU A 708 20.22 6.05 -7.43
C LEU A 708 19.76 4.62 -7.77
N LEU A 709 18.53 4.45 -8.23
CA LEU A 709 17.97 3.14 -8.60
C LEU A 709 18.71 2.52 -9.79
N LEU A 710 19.18 3.33 -10.75
CA LEU A 710 19.98 2.85 -11.87
C LEU A 710 21.35 2.31 -11.41
N CYS A 711 22.02 3.02 -10.50
CA CYS A 711 23.28 2.58 -9.89
C CYS A 711 23.08 1.27 -9.11
N MET A 712 22.04 1.19 -8.28
CA MET A 712 21.69 -0.01 -7.52
C MET A 712 21.39 -1.20 -8.45
N SER A 713 20.54 -1.00 -9.45
CA SER A 713 20.19 -2.02 -10.45
C SER A 713 21.43 -2.54 -11.19
N SER A 714 22.35 -1.63 -11.52
CA SER A 714 23.60 -1.94 -12.21
C SER A 714 24.56 -2.77 -11.35
N GLY A 715 24.76 -2.41 -10.08
CA GLY A 715 25.60 -3.20 -9.19
C GLY A 715 24.98 -4.54 -8.82
N LEU A 716 23.64 -4.63 -8.70
CA LEU A 716 22.94 -5.91 -8.53
C LEU A 716 23.17 -6.85 -9.71
N VAL A 717 23.18 -6.33 -10.95
CA VAL A 717 23.53 -7.14 -12.13
C VAL A 717 24.97 -7.67 -12.03
N ILE A 718 25.93 -6.83 -11.61
CA ILE A 718 27.33 -7.25 -11.42
C ILE A 718 27.45 -8.35 -10.35
N VAL A 719 26.79 -8.16 -9.20
CA VAL A 719 26.78 -9.15 -8.11
C VAL A 719 26.14 -10.46 -8.57
N SER A 720 25.01 -10.39 -9.29
CA SER A 720 24.35 -11.57 -9.84
C SER A 720 25.24 -12.32 -10.83
N TRP A 721 26.03 -11.60 -11.63
CA TRP A 721 26.97 -12.21 -12.56
C TRP A 721 28.11 -12.93 -11.84
N TRP A 722 28.70 -12.33 -10.79
CA TRP A 722 29.72 -13.00 -9.98
C TRP A 722 29.19 -14.26 -9.30
N PHE A 723 27.96 -14.21 -8.79
CA PHE A 723 27.30 -15.38 -8.22
C PHE A 723 27.04 -16.47 -9.26
N LEU A 724 26.60 -16.10 -10.47
CA LEU A 724 26.45 -17.04 -11.58
C LEU A 724 27.80 -17.66 -11.98
N GLN A 725 28.88 -16.89 -12.06
CA GLN A 725 30.22 -17.42 -12.35
C GLN A 725 30.67 -18.43 -11.29
N LEU A 726 30.50 -18.11 -10.00
CA LEU A 726 30.78 -19.04 -8.91
C LEU A 726 29.98 -20.33 -9.07
N THR A 727 28.68 -20.22 -9.33
CA THR A 727 27.77 -21.36 -9.52
C THR A 727 28.18 -22.21 -10.73
N LEU A 728 28.50 -21.58 -11.87
CA LEU A 728 28.97 -22.25 -13.08
C LEU A 728 30.29 -22.99 -12.86
N ASN A 729 31.22 -22.40 -12.10
CA ASN A 729 32.50 -23.03 -11.74
C ASN A 729 32.30 -24.28 -10.88
N VAL A 730 31.42 -24.20 -9.86
CA VAL A 730 31.08 -25.33 -8.98
C VAL A 730 30.38 -26.44 -9.76
N LEU A 731 29.34 -26.12 -10.53
CA LEU A 731 28.62 -27.11 -11.34
C LEU A 731 29.51 -27.72 -12.43
N GLY A 732 30.38 -26.92 -13.03
CA GLY A 732 31.36 -27.40 -14.00
C GLY A 732 32.38 -28.35 -13.38
N TYR A 733 32.81 -28.12 -12.13
CA TYR A 733 33.67 -29.04 -11.39
C TYR A 733 32.95 -30.36 -11.10
N LEU A 734 31.74 -30.32 -10.54
CA LEU A 734 30.94 -31.52 -10.25
C LEU A 734 30.63 -32.32 -11.52
N GLY A 735 30.39 -31.65 -12.65
CA GLY A 735 30.13 -32.27 -13.94
C GLY A 735 31.32 -33.03 -14.56
N THR A 736 32.57 -32.79 -14.11
CA THR A 736 33.73 -33.56 -14.60
C THR A 736 33.70 -35.04 -14.21
N ILE A 737 32.90 -35.41 -13.21
CA ILE A 737 32.73 -36.80 -12.75
C ILE A 737 31.79 -37.60 -13.69
N ALA A 738 30.97 -36.92 -14.51
CA ALA A 738 29.89 -37.52 -15.29
C ALA A 738 29.97 -37.26 -16.82
N GLN A 739 31.15 -36.95 -17.37
CA GLN A 739 31.32 -36.44 -18.73
C GLN A 739 30.72 -37.34 -19.84
N ARG A 740 29.55 -36.96 -20.37
CA ARG A 740 29.09 -37.37 -21.71
C ARG A 740 29.59 -36.36 -22.75
N ARG A 741 30.28 -36.83 -23.79
CA ARG A 741 30.68 -36.00 -24.95
C ARG A 741 29.43 -35.45 -25.65
N ARG A 742 29.36 -34.13 -25.88
CA ARG A 742 28.35 -33.54 -26.78
C ARG A 742 28.61 -34.04 -28.20
N THR A 743 27.59 -34.63 -28.82
CA THR A 743 27.62 -35.04 -30.23
C THR A 743 26.97 -33.94 -31.06
N GLU A 744 27.70 -33.43 -32.05
CA GLU A 744 27.20 -32.46 -33.03
C GLU A 744 26.08 -33.11 -33.85
N ARG A 745 24.92 -32.45 -33.93
CA ARG A 745 23.78 -32.89 -34.74
C ARG A 745 23.43 -31.81 -35.75
N GLY A 746 23.23 -32.19 -37.01
CA GLY A 746 22.94 -31.26 -38.10
C GLY A 746 21.50 -30.74 -38.14
N SER A 747 20.59 -31.39 -37.43
CA SER A 747 19.17 -31.04 -37.36
C SER A 747 18.56 -31.41 -36.01
N VAL A 748 17.37 -30.88 -35.74
CA VAL A 748 16.62 -31.19 -34.52
C VAL A 748 16.37 -32.69 -34.43
N PRO A 749 16.78 -33.35 -33.34
CA PRO A 749 16.51 -34.77 -33.13
C PRO A 749 15.01 -35.04 -33.16
N LYS A 750 14.56 -36.14 -33.80
CA LYS A 750 13.15 -36.56 -33.76
C LYS A 750 12.63 -36.72 -32.33
N THR A 751 13.51 -37.13 -31.41
CA THR A 751 13.23 -37.21 -29.96
C THR A 751 12.98 -35.83 -29.33
N THR A 752 13.63 -34.78 -29.82
CA THR A 752 13.45 -33.40 -29.36
C THR A 752 12.12 -32.83 -29.83
N LEU A 753 11.73 -33.12 -31.07
CA LEU A 753 10.41 -32.73 -31.58
C LEU A 753 9.30 -33.40 -30.75
N ALA A 754 9.47 -34.69 -30.44
CA ALA A 754 8.57 -35.42 -29.56
C ALA A 754 8.56 -34.82 -28.13
N SER A 755 9.72 -34.49 -27.54
CA SER A 755 9.76 -33.87 -26.21
C SER A 755 9.14 -32.47 -26.21
N LEU A 756 9.33 -31.67 -27.25
CA LEU A 756 8.69 -30.35 -27.39
C LEU A 756 7.18 -30.47 -27.49
N LEU A 757 6.67 -31.45 -28.25
CA LEU A 757 5.23 -31.74 -28.33
C LEU A 757 4.68 -32.21 -26.98
N VAL A 758 5.41 -33.09 -26.28
CA VAL A 758 5.02 -33.56 -24.93
C VAL A 758 5.03 -32.42 -23.93
N ILE A 759 6.09 -31.60 -23.87
CA ILE A 759 6.18 -30.45 -22.98
C ILE A 759 5.09 -29.42 -23.32
N SER A 760 4.86 -29.12 -24.60
CA SER A 760 3.81 -28.19 -25.01
C SER A 760 2.42 -28.72 -24.66
N SER A 761 2.18 -30.02 -24.80
CA SER A 761 0.93 -30.66 -24.38
C SER A 761 0.77 -30.66 -22.87
N LEU A 762 1.86 -30.91 -22.13
CA LEU A 762 1.86 -30.87 -20.67
C LEU A 762 1.60 -29.45 -20.15
N ILE A 763 2.15 -28.43 -20.81
CA ILE A 763 1.86 -27.04 -20.49
C ILE A 763 0.41 -26.71 -20.80
N PHE A 764 -0.07 -27.13 -21.97
CA PHE A 764 -1.45 -26.89 -22.41
C PHE A 764 -2.49 -27.53 -21.47
N LEU A 765 -2.16 -28.70 -20.89
CA LEU A 765 -3.12 -29.49 -20.12
C LEU A 765 -2.97 -29.40 -18.60
N LEU A 766 -1.76 -29.23 -18.06
CA LEU A 766 -1.49 -29.52 -16.64
C LEU A 766 -0.58 -28.50 -15.94
N ILE A 767 0.46 -27.99 -16.62
CA ILE A 767 1.53 -27.22 -15.97
C ILE A 767 1.56 -25.79 -16.52
N PRO A 768 1.73 -24.75 -15.68
CA PRO A 768 1.86 -23.39 -16.19
C PRO A 768 3.22 -23.19 -16.89
N TRP A 769 3.25 -22.34 -17.92
CA TRP A 769 4.44 -22.12 -18.76
C TRP A 769 5.66 -21.62 -17.96
N GLN A 770 5.45 -21.02 -16.79
CA GLN A 770 6.46 -20.55 -15.84
C GLN A 770 7.37 -21.69 -15.34
N VAL A 771 6.81 -22.89 -15.13
CA VAL A 771 7.59 -24.08 -14.74
C VAL A 771 8.54 -24.48 -15.86
N ALA A 772 8.05 -24.46 -17.10
CA ALA A 772 8.87 -24.74 -18.27
C ALA A 772 9.96 -23.67 -18.45
N TYR A 773 9.68 -22.41 -18.13
CA TYR A 773 10.68 -21.33 -18.17
C TYR A 773 11.79 -21.56 -17.12
N LEU A 774 11.43 -21.95 -15.89
CA LEU A 774 12.40 -22.36 -14.87
C LEU A 774 13.23 -23.56 -15.34
N GLY A 775 12.60 -24.56 -15.98
CA GLY A 775 13.28 -25.69 -16.60
C GLY A 775 14.27 -25.25 -17.69
N CYS A 776 13.88 -24.30 -18.55
CA CYS A 776 14.77 -23.71 -19.56
C CYS A 776 15.98 -23.03 -18.90
N TRP A 777 15.76 -22.26 -17.83
CA TRP A 777 16.85 -21.61 -17.09
C TRP A 777 17.82 -22.64 -16.49
N LEU A 778 17.33 -23.70 -15.84
CA LEU A 778 18.15 -24.78 -15.27
C LEU A 778 18.96 -25.53 -16.35
N LEU A 779 18.32 -25.87 -17.48
CA LEU A 779 18.97 -26.53 -18.60
C LEU A 779 20.04 -25.64 -19.24
N HIS A 780 19.76 -24.35 -19.38
CA HIS A 780 20.73 -23.39 -19.91
C HIS A 780 21.89 -23.14 -18.95
N LEU A 781 21.65 -23.09 -17.65
CA LEU A 781 22.68 -23.03 -16.61
C LEU A 781 23.63 -24.23 -16.71
N HIS A 782 23.08 -25.45 -16.82
CA HIS A 782 23.86 -26.67 -17.04
C HIS A 782 24.63 -26.62 -18.37
N THR A 783 24.01 -26.09 -19.43
CA THR A 783 24.62 -25.94 -20.75
C THR A 783 25.82 -24.99 -20.70
N CYS A 784 25.71 -23.88 -19.98
CA CYS A 784 26.79 -22.92 -19.72
C CYS A 784 27.92 -23.54 -18.90
N ALA A 785 27.60 -24.25 -17.81
CA ALA A 785 28.59 -24.89 -16.94
C ALA A 785 29.43 -25.93 -17.71
N SER A 786 28.78 -26.69 -18.60
CA SER A 786 29.44 -27.65 -19.46
C SER A 786 30.33 -27.00 -20.54
N ALA A 787 29.89 -25.86 -21.09
CA ALA A 787 30.66 -25.10 -22.10
C ALA A 787 31.95 -24.51 -21.52
N LEU A 788 31.92 -24.07 -20.25
CA LEU A 788 33.08 -23.50 -19.55
C LEU A 788 34.25 -24.51 -19.41
N ARG A 789 33.96 -25.81 -19.31
CA ARG A 789 34.95 -26.88 -19.09
C ARG A 789 35.45 -27.54 -20.38
N ASN A 790 35.07 -27.03 -21.56
CA ASN A 790 35.45 -27.64 -22.83
C ASN A 790 36.99 -27.54 -23.01
N PRO A 791 37.75 -28.65 -23.14
CA PRO A 791 39.21 -28.67 -23.04
C PRO A 791 39.97 -27.85 -24.10
N ARG A 792 39.28 -27.33 -25.13
CA ARG A 792 39.84 -26.35 -26.07
C ARG A 792 40.13 -24.98 -25.42
N HIS A 793 39.48 -24.64 -24.30
CA HIS A 793 39.68 -23.37 -23.58
C HIS A 793 40.86 -23.39 -22.58
N LEU A 794 41.34 -24.56 -22.16
CA LEU A 794 42.42 -24.70 -21.17
C LEU A 794 43.84 -24.34 -21.69
N LYS A 795 43.97 -23.98 -22.97
CA LYS A 795 45.26 -23.69 -23.63
C LYS A 795 45.54 -22.19 -23.87
N VAL A 796 44.69 -21.27 -23.42
CA VAL A 796 44.83 -19.83 -23.71
C VAL A 796 44.92 -19.01 -22.41
N PRO A 797 45.99 -18.23 -22.16
CA PRO A 797 46.09 -17.31 -21.03
C PRO A 797 45.10 -16.14 -21.15
N ALA A 798 44.56 -15.68 -20.02
CA ALA A 798 43.47 -14.69 -19.96
C ALA A 798 43.86 -13.24 -20.33
N ASP A 799 45.14 -12.93 -20.53
CA ASP A 799 45.67 -11.55 -20.67
C ASP A 799 46.39 -11.25 -22.00
N SER A 800 46.27 -12.09 -23.04
CA SER A 800 46.90 -11.78 -24.33
C SER A 800 46.07 -10.76 -25.12
N PRO A 801 46.60 -9.56 -25.45
CA PRO A 801 45.90 -8.62 -26.31
C PRO A 801 45.79 -9.23 -27.71
N VAL A 802 44.56 -9.40 -28.20
CA VAL A 802 44.34 -9.70 -29.63
C VAL A 802 44.47 -8.38 -30.38
N GLU A 803 45.70 -7.98 -30.70
CA GLU A 803 45.95 -6.89 -31.63
C GLU A 803 45.46 -7.31 -33.02
N LEU A 804 44.39 -6.67 -33.47
CA LEU A 804 43.89 -6.80 -34.84
C LEU A 804 44.73 -5.86 -35.71
N ASP A 805 45.90 -6.35 -36.11
CA ASP A 805 46.90 -5.59 -36.86
C ASP A 805 46.33 -5.15 -38.23
N THR A 806 46.20 -3.85 -38.43
CA THR A 806 45.81 -3.24 -39.71
C THR A 806 46.97 -3.27 -40.70
N ALA A 807 46.77 -4.00 -41.79
CA ALA A 807 47.38 -3.80 -43.12
C ALA A 807 48.90 -3.60 -43.18
N GLN A 808 49.67 -4.70 -43.18
CA GLN A 808 50.95 -4.79 -43.89
C GLN A 808 51.09 -6.15 -44.61
N PRO A 809 51.81 -6.23 -45.75
CA PRO A 809 51.89 -7.44 -46.57
C PRO A 809 52.77 -8.51 -45.92
N VAL A 810 52.32 -9.76 -46.06
CA VAL A 810 52.82 -10.97 -45.40
C VAL A 810 54.05 -11.54 -46.10
N GLU A 811 55.09 -11.86 -45.34
CA GLU A 811 55.92 -13.06 -45.59
C GLU A 811 56.26 -13.72 -44.24
N HIS A 812 55.94 -15.02 -44.12
CA HIS A 812 56.10 -15.90 -42.94
C HIS A 812 55.20 -15.66 -41.70
N ARG A 813 53.92 -16.05 -41.78
CA ARG A 813 53.13 -16.45 -40.60
C ARG A 813 52.91 -17.96 -40.60
N ASP A 814 53.21 -18.61 -39.47
CA ASP A 814 52.94 -20.03 -39.24
C ASP A 814 51.47 -20.38 -39.54
N SER A 815 51.25 -21.24 -40.53
CA SER A 815 49.93 -21.76 -40.95
C SER A 815 49.19 -22.49 -39.82
N ASN A 816 49.91 -22.97 -38.81
CA ASN A 816 49.33 -23.57 -37.60
C ASN A 816 48.72 -22.54 -36.64
N ALA A 817 49.26 -21.31 -36.55
CA ALA A 817 48.72 -20.27 -35.68
C ALA A 817 47.43 -19.66 -36.24
N VAL A 818 47.38 -19.43 -37.56
CA VAL A 818 46.20 -18.90 -38.27
C VAL A 818 45.02 -19.89 -38.23
N SER A 819 45.30 -21.20 -38.38
CA SER A 819 44.27 -22.24 -38.31
C SER A 819 43.73 -22.46 -36.88
N LEU A 820 44.59 -22.37 -35.85
CA LEU A 820 44.16 -22.43 -34.45
C LEU A 820 43.24 -21.24 -34.08
N GLN A 821 43.60 -20.03 -34.52
CA GLN A 821 42.85 -18.81 -34.24
C GLN A 821 41.51 -18.74 -34.99
N SER A 822 41.45 -19.27 -36.23
CA SER A 822 40.20 -19.37 -37.01
C SER A 822 39.13 -20.28 -36.37
N ASN A 823 39.54 -21.31 -35.62
CA ASN A 823 38.63 -22.24 -34.96
C ASN A 823 38.25 -21.83 -33.53
N LEU A 824 39.09 -21.03 -32.86
CA LEU A 824 38.90 -20.63 -31.47
C LEU A 824 37.89 -19.48 -31.32
N LEU A 825 37.95 -18.48 -32.19
CA LEU A 825 37.10 -17.29 -32.13
C LEU A 825 35.58 -17.63 -32.16
N PRO A 826 35.08 -18.50 -33.06
CA PRO A 826 33.66 -18.88 -33.07
C PRO A 826 33.22 -19.61 -31.80
N THR A 827 34.10 -20.41 -31.19
CA THR A 827 33.80 -21.13 -29.93
C THR A 827 33.71 -20.19 -28.74
N LEU A 828 34.64 -19.23 -28.63
CA LEU A 828 34.61 -18.18 -27.61
C LEU A 828 33.34 -17.33 -27.73
N ASN A 829 33.00 -16.89 -28.95
CA ASN A 829 31.80 -16.09 -29.17
C ASN A 829 30.53 -16.84 -28.74
N THR A 830 30.44 -18.14 -29.07
CA THR A 830 29.31 -18.99 -28.67
C THR A 830 29.18 -19.07 -27.15
N THR A 831 30.28 -19.30 -26.45
CA THR A 831 30.30 -19.34 -24.98
C THR A 831 29.86 -18.01 -24.36
N HIS A 832 30.33 -16.88 -24.89
CA HIS A 832 29.89 -15.57 -24.42
C HIS A 832 28.40 -15.31 -24.67
N HIS A 833 27.86 -15.67 -25.85
CA HIS A 833 26.42 -15.58 -26.11
C HIS A 833 25.59 -16.43 -25.13
N TYR A 834 26.07 -17.62 -24.74
CA TYR A 834 25.43 -18.43 -23.71
C TYR A 834 25.35 -17.69 -22.37
N PHE A 835 26.44 -17.06 -21.95
CA PHE A 835 26.51 -16.30 -20.70
C PHE A 835 25.60 -15.06 -20.69
N TYR A 836 25.55 -14.29 -21.78
CA TYR A 836 24.61 -13.17 -21.91
C TYR A 836 23.15 -13.63 -21.84
N THR A 837 22.83 -14.72 -22.54
CA THR A 837 21.48 -15.32 -22.52
C THR A 837 21.09 -15.77 -21.11
N LEU A 838 22.01 -16.43 -20.39
CA LEU A 838 21.81 -16.86 -19.01
C LEU A 838 21.56 -15.67 -18.07
N LEU A 839 22.36 -14.61 -18.19
CA LEU A 839 22.20 -13.41 -17.38
C LEU A 839 20.84 -12.73 -17.61
N LEU A 840 20.39 -12.62 -18.87
CA LEU A 840 19.06 -12.09 -19.20
C LEU A 840 17.96 -12.96 -18.62
N MET A 841 18.02 -14.27 -18.84
CA MET A 841 17.01 -15.18 -18.33
C MET A 841 16.92 -15.16 -16.79
N THR A 842 18.04 -14.92 -16.12
CA THR A 842 18.13 -14.81 -14.65
C THR A 842 17.37 -13.59 -14.13
N TRP A 843 17.41 -12.44 -14.81
CA TRP A 843 16.66 -11.24 -14.39
C TRP A 843 15.21 -11.19 -14.87
N LEU A 844 14.84 -12.01 -15.85
CA LEU A 844 13.44 -12.26 -16.19
C LEU A 844 12.76 -13.24 -15.21
N LEU A 845 13.52 -14.13 -14.56
CA LEU A 845 12.97 -15.16 -13.66
C LEU A 845 12.14 -14.57 -12.50
N PRO A 846 12.59 -13.53 -11.75
CA PRO A 846 11.80 -12.91 -10.69
C PRO A 846 10.48 -12.30 -11.16
N LEU A 847 10.36 -11.93 -12.44
CA LEU A 847 9.10 -11.42 -13.01
C LEU A 847 8.08 -12.55 -13.26
N THR A 848 8.54 -13.80 -13.36
CA THR A 848 7.72 -15.00 -13.59
C THR A 848 7.46 -15.83 -12.33
N ALA A 849 8.34 -15.72 -11.33
CA ALA A 849 8.33 -16.50 -10.11
C ALA A 849 7.04 -16.38 -9.25
N PRO A 850 6.35 -15.22 -9.17
CA PRO A 850 5.13 -15.11 -8.36
C PRO A 850 4.03 -16.08 -8.78
N ILE A 851 3.79 -16.24 -10.09
CA ILE A 851 2.76 -17.16 -10.61
C ILE A 851 3.17 -18.62 -10.36
N LEU A 852 4.47 -18.93 -10.46
CA LEU A 852 4.98 -20.25 -10.08
C LEU A 852 4.67 -20.57 -8.61
N ALA A 853 4.83 -19.60 -7.71
CA ALA A 853 4.48 -19.78 -6.30
C ALA A 853 2.98 -20.05 -6.11
N VAL A 854 2.10 -19.39 -6.88
CA VAL A 854 0.65 -19.66 -6.86
C VAL A 854 0.35 -21.09 -7.30
N TRP A 855 1.01 -21.59 -8.35
CA TRP A 855 0.81 -22.95 -8.83
C TRP A 855 1.28 -24.00 -7.82
N VAL A 856 2.49 -23.85 -7.26
CA VAL A 856 3.00 -24.76 -6.22
C VAL A 856 2.05 -24.79 -5.02
N ARG A 857 1.56 -23.62 -4.59
CA ARG A 857 0.59 -23.53 -3.50
C ARG A 857 -0.71 -24.24 -3.84
N THR A 858 -1.26 -24.00 -5.02
CA THR A 858 -2.50 -24.64 -5.50
C THR A 858 -2.35 -26.17 -5.53
N LEU A 859 -1.21 -26.69 -6.00
CA LEU A 859 -0.95 -28.12 -6.06
C LEU A 859 -0.87 -28.75 -4.66
N LEU A 860 -0.30 -28.03 -3.68
CA LEU A 860 -0.24 -28.49 -2.29
C LEU A 860 -1.61 -28.48 -1.60
N THR A 861 -2.50 -27.55 -1.93
CA THR A 861 -3.77 -27.37 -1.21
C THR A 861 -4.95 -28.08 -1.88
N ALA A 862 -5.04 -28.04 -3.20
CA ALA A 862 -6.15 -28.61 -3.97
C ALA A 862 -5.83 -29.98 -4.60
N GLY A 863 -4.55 -30.39 -4.59
CA GLY A 863 -4.09 -31.68 -5.12
C GLY A 863 -3.96 -31.71 -6.64
N PHE A 864 -3.62 -32.89 -7.19
CA PHE A 864 -3.38 -33.09 -8.63
C PHE A 864 -4.64 -33.09 -9.50
N THR A 865 -5.83 -33.10 -8.89
CA THR A 865 -7.11 -33.29 -9.56
C THR A 865 -7.79 -31.98 -9.97
N THR A 866 -7.37 -30.84 -9.42
CA THR A 866 -7.87 -29.52 -9.83
C THR A 866 -6.96 -28.90 -10.89
N PRO A 867 -7.46 -28.61 -12.11
CA PRO A 867 -6.68 -27.93 -13.14
C PRO A 867 -6.28 -26.52 -12.69
N PHE A 868 -5.10 -26.05 -13.12
CA PHE A 868 -4.60 -24.72 -12.80
C PHE A 868 -5.09 -23.70 -13.83
N ASP A 869 -6.16 -22.98 -13.53
CA ASP A 869 -6.75 -22.07 -14.52
C ASP A 869 -5.81 -20.92 -14.94
N GLY A 870 -5.65 -20.70 -16.24
CA GLY A 870 -5.26 -19.40 -16.79
C GLY A 870 -3.81 -19.21 -17.29
N ASP A 871 -2.88 -20.16 -17.13
CA ASP A 871 -1.47 -19.98 -17.54
C ASP A 871 -0.92 -21.13 -18.40
N HIS A 872 -1.78 -21.73 -19.21
CA HIS A 872 -1.46 -22.85 -20.10
C HIS A 872 -0.98 -22.44 -21.50
N ASN A 873 -0.71 -21.14 -21.72
CA ASN A 873 -0.25 -20.65 -23.02
C ASN A 873 1.23 -21.02 -23.28
N PHE A 874 1.46 -22.20 -23.86
CA PHE A 874 2.79 -22.70 -24.18
C PHE A 874 3.57 -21.79 -25.16
N VAL A 875 2.87 -20.99 -25.98
CA VAL A 875 3.51 -20.04 -26.91
C VAL A 875 4.33 -18.97 -26.16
N ALA A 876 3.97 -18.69 -24.89
CA ALA A 876 4.68 -17.74 -24.04
C ALA A 876 6.11 -18.20 -23.67
N VAL A 877 6.36 -19.52 -23.63
CA VAL A 877 7.68 -20.09 -23.26
C VAL A 877 8.40 -20.79 -24.41
N LEU A 878 7.66 -21.16 -25.47
CA LEU A 878 8.19 -21.79 -26.67
C LEU A 878 9.46 -21.14 -27.25
N PRO A 879 9.62 -19.79 -27.32
CA PRO A 879 10.87 -19.23 -27.82
C PRO A 879 12.06 -19.60 -26.92
N PHE A 880 11.91 -19.54 -25.60
CA PHE A 880 12.98 -19.94 -24.68
C PHE A 880 13.28 -21.43 -24.74
N LEU A 881 12.25 -22.28 -24.92
CA LEU A 881 12.44 -23.72 -25.13
C LEU A 881 13.29 -24.01 -26.38
N ILE A 882 12.94 -23.40 -27.52
CA ILE A 882 13.69 -23.57 -28.78
C ILE A 882 15.12 -23.03 -28.63
N LEU A 883 15.29 -21.88 -27.98
CA LEU A 883 16.58 -21.23 -27.76
C LEU A 883 17.53 -22.12 -26.94
N VAL A 884 17.05 -22.64 -25.81
CA VAL A 884 17.86 -23.46 -24.89
C VAL A 884 18.06 -24.87 -25.46
N ASP A 885 17.06 -25.44 -26.13
CA ASP A 885 17.22 -26.70 -26.85
C ASP A 885 18.33 -26.57 -27.90
N PHE A 886 18.26 -25.56 -28.78
CA PHE A 886 19.29 -25.32 -29.79
C PHE A 886 20.67 -25.14 -29.16
N ALA A 887 20.79 -24.41 -28.05
CA ALA A 887 22.05 -24.24 -27.31
C ALA A 887 22.63 -25.57 -26.76
N SER A 888 21.76 -26.53 -26.43
CA SER A 888 22.16 -27.79 -25.79
C SER A 888 22.91 -28.75 -26.73
N TRP A 889 22.53 -28.79 -28.02
CA TRP A 889 23.09 -29.71 -29.02
C TRP A 889 23.92 -29.02 -30.12
N ASN A 890 23.76 -27.70 -30.33
CA ASN A 890 24.57 -26.97 -31.30
C ASN A 890 26.01 -26.78 -30.80
N THR A 891 26.97 -27.27 -31.58
CA THR A 891 28.42 -27.11 -31.38
C THR A 891 29.03 -26.04 -32.28
N GLY A 892 28.29 -25.54 -33.27
CA GLY A 892 28.68 -24.43 -34.13
C GLY A 892 28.35 -23.05 -33.53
N GLN A 893 28.47 -21.99 -34.33
CA GLN A 893 28.11 -20.62 -33.90
C GLN A 893 26.65 -20.53 -33.43
N PHE A 894 26.42 -20.19 -32.16
CA PHE A 894 25.05 -20.15 -31.60
C PHE A 894 24.13 -19.15 -32.32
N LEU A 895 24.45 -17.86 -32.33
CA LEU A 895 23.61 -16.82 -32.95
C LEU A 895 24.28 -16.20 -34.18
N ARG A 896 24.16 -16.87 -35.33
CA ARG A 896 24.69 -16.34 -36.60
C ARG A 896 23.89 -15.10 -37.03
N PRO A 897 24.55 -13.95 -37.34
CA PRO A 897 23.87 -12.79 -37.89
C PRO A 897 23.16 -13.12 -39.20
N ALA A 898 21.93 -12.63 -39.37
CA ALA A 898 21.21 -12.79 -40.63
C ALA A 898 21.70 -11.80 -41.69
N ARG A 899 21.56 -12.13 -42.98
CA ARG A 899 22.08 -11.30 -44.09
C ARG A 899 21.52 -9.87 -44.11
N PHE A 900 20.25 -9.69 -43.73
CA PHE A 900 19.61 -8.37 -43.69
C PHE A 900 20.11 -7.50 -42.52
N GLU A 901 20.81 -8.07 -41.53
CA GLU A 901 21.31 -7.31 -40.38
C GLU A 901 22.43 -6.33 -40.72
N GLN A 902 22.89 -6.33 -41.97
CA GLN A 902 23.73 -5.26 -42.53
C GLN A 902 22.98 -3.92 -42.63
N GLN A 903 21.65 -3.95 -42.76
CA GLN A 903 20.79 -2.75 -42.85
C GLN A 903 20.06 -2.46 -41.53
N LEU A 904 19.51 -3.49 -40.87
CA LEU A 904 18.77 -3.36 -39.61
C LEU A 904 19.25 -4.38 -38.59
N SER A 905 20.01 -3.94 -37.59
CA SER A 905 20.53 -4.87 -36.58
C SER A 905 19.46 -5.32 -35.59
N LEU A 906 19.41 -6.64 -35.33
CA LEU A 906 18.58 -7.20 -34.27
C LEU A 906 19.02 -6.80 -32.85
N SER A 907 20.20 -6.20 -32.67
CA SER A 907 20.62 -5.71 -31.35
C SER A 907 19.68 -4.63 -30.80
N TRP A 908 18.99 -3.87 -31.67
CA TRP A 908 18.02 -2.85 -31.27
C TRP A 908 16.82 -3.41 -30.50
N LEU A 909 16.53 -4.71 -30.60
CA LEU A 909 15.51 -5.37 -29.77
C LEU A 909 15.82 -5.22 -28.27
N PHE A 910 17.10 -5.30 -27.88
CA PHE A 910 17.51 -5.12 -26.49
C PHE A 910 17.38 -3.66 -26.01
N VAL A 911 17.45 -2.68 -26.92
CA VAL A 911 17.10 -1.29 -26.61
C VAL A 911 15.59 -1.17 -26.35
N GLY A 912 14.75 -1.91 -27.08
CA GLY A 912 13.31 -2.00 -26.81
C GLY A 912 12.99 -2.60 -25.44
N ILE A 913 13.66 -3.70 -25.06
CA ILE A 913 13.53 -4.29 -23.71
C ILE A 913 13.99 -3.28 -22.64
N ALA A 914 15.15 -2.65 -22.83
CA ALA A 914 15.67 -1.65 -21.89
C ALA A 914 14.74 -0.44 -21.75
N GLY A 915 14.24 0.12 -22.85
CA GLY A 915 13.28 1.22 -22.84
C GLY A 915 11.99 0.85 -22.12
N THR A 916 11.47 -0.37 -22.36
CA THR A 916 10.28 -0.87 -21.66
C THR A 916 10.54 -1.04 -20.17
N ALA A 917 11.69 -1.60 -19.79
CA ALA A 917 12.11 -1.75 -18.40
C ALA A 917 12.22 -0.40 -17.67
N PHE A 918 12.87 0.59 -18.27
CA PHE A 918 13.08 1.89 -17.62
C PHE A 918 11.82 2.77 -17.60
N LEU A 919 10.97 2.71 -18.65
CA LEU A 919 9.79 3.57 -18.78
C LEU A 919 8.49 2.96 -18.26
N TYR A 920 8.29 1.65 -18.38
CA TYR A 920 7.05 1.00 -17.95
C TYR A 920 7.27 0.03 -16.78
N GLY A 921 8.49 -0.48 -16.60
CA GLY A 921 8.78 -1.57 -15.67
C GLY A 921 8.48 -1.27 -14.19
N SER A 922 8.49 0.00 -13.78
CA SER A 922 8.11 0.37 -12.41
C SER A 922 6.63 0.14 -12.12
N ARG A 923 5.73 0.37 -13.09
CA ARG A 923 4.30 0.19 -12.91
C ARG A 923 3.79 -1.13 -13.47
N HIS A 924 4.26 -1.51 -14.65
CA HIS A 924 3.81 -2.69 -15.40
C HIS A 924 5.02 -3.61 -15.72
N PRO A 925 5.60 -4.29 -14.71
CA PRO A 925 6.77 -5.14 -14.91
C PRO A 925 6.53 -6.30 -15.91
N TYR A 926 5.28 -6.75 -16.10
CA TYR A 926 4.96 -7.79 -17.09
C TYR A 926 5.26 -7.38 -18.54
N TYR A 927 5.20 -6.08 -18.89
CA TYR A 927 5.58 -5.63 -20.23
C TYR A 927 7.05 -5.89 -20.57
N VAL A 928 7.93 -5.92 -19.56
CA VAL A 928 9.36 -6.25 -19.76
C VAL A 928 9.50 -7.70 -20.22
N LEU A 929 8.71 -8.61 -19.62
CA LEU A 929 8.68 -10.01 -19.98
C LEU A 929 8.07 -10.21 -21.37
N ASP A 930 6.98 -9.52 -21.70
CA ASP A 930 6.35 -9.57 -23.02
C ASP A 930 7.29 -9.09 -24.12
N MET A 931 7.99 -7.98 -23.91
CA MET A 931 9.00 -7.50 -24.86
C MET A 931 10.18 -8.45 -24.99
N ALA A 932 10.63 -9.07 -23.89
CA ALA A 932 11.69 -10.09 -23.95
C ALA A 932 11.26 -11.33 -24.74
N ARG A 933 10.01 -11.78 -24.59
CA ARG A 933 9.43 -12.89 -25.37
C ARG A 933 9.39 -12.55 -26.86
N ILE A 934 8.87 -11.38 -27.22
CA ILE A 934 8.78 -10.91 -28.61
C ILE A 934 10.18 -10.81 -29.23
N ALA A 935 11.13 -10.19 -28.52
CA ALA A 935 12.52 -10.10 -28.97
C ALA A 935 13.15 -11.48 -29.21
N THR A 936 12.92 -12.43 -28.28
CA THR A 936 13.45 -13.79 -28.40
C THR A 936 12.84 -14.53 -29.59
N TRP A 937 11.53 -14.39 -29.84
CA TRP A 937 10.88 -14.91 -31.03
C TRP A 937 11.52 -14.40 -32.33
N ILE A 938 11.74 -13.08 -32.43
CA ILE A 938 12.36 -12.47 -33.61
C ILE A 938 13.79 -13.02 -33.80
N ILE A 939 14.58 -13.12 -32.72
CA ILE A 939 15.94 -13.69 -32.77
C ILE A 939 15.90 -15.14 -33.27
N ILE A 940 14.97 -15.95 -32.79
CA ILE A 940 14.84 -17.35 -33.21
C ILE A 940 14.51 -17.42 -34.69
N VAL A 941 13.48 -16.71 -35.16
CA VAL A 941 13.05 -16.75 -36.56
C VAL A 941 14.21 -16.42 -37.51
N PHE A 942 14.99 -15.39 -37.20
CA PHE A 942 16.02 -14.90 -38.12
C PHE A 942 17.42 -15.51 -37.93
N ARG A 943 17.86 -15.83 -36.71
CA ARG A 943 19.22 -16.35 -36.43
C ARG A 943 19.30 -17.87 -36.21
N ILE A 944 18.19 -18.51 -35.85
CA ILE A 944 18.14 -19.94 -35.52
C ILE A 944 17.28 -20.73 -36.51
N GLY A 945 16.11 -20.23 -36.90
CA GLY A 945 15.03 -20.97 -37.54
C GLY A 945 15.46 -21.79 -38.76
N ARG A 946 16.21 -21.20 -39.69
CA ARG A 946 16.69 -21.94 -40.88
C ARG A 946 17.56 -23.15 -40.52
N ARG A 947 18.38 -23.06 -39.46
CA ARG A 947 19.30 -24.12 -39.02
C ARG A 947 18.64 -25.12 -38.09
N TYR A 948 17.63 -24.68 -37.34
CA TYR A 948 16.82 -25.56 -36.50
C TYR A 948 16.09 -26.60 -37.37
N TRP A 949 15.52 -26.16 -38.50
CA TRP A 949 14.73 -27.02 -39.38
C TRP A 949 15.49 -27.67 -40.53
N SER A 950 16.70 -27.20 -40.89
CA SER A 950 17.45 -27.79 -42.00
C SER A 950 18.01 -29.16 -41.61
N SER A 951 17.49 -30.23 -42.23
CA SER A 951 18.24 -31.48 -42.33
C SER A 951 19.43 -31.24 -43.23
N THR A 952 20.65 -31.18 -42.69
CA THR A 952 21.83 -31.42 -43.51
C THR A 952 21.93 -32.93 -43.75
N ASP A 953 21.01 -33.46 -44.56
CA ASP A 953 21.23 -34.68 -45.34
C ASP A 953 22.07 -34.28 -46.55
N ASN A 954 23.34 -33.93 -46.32
CA ASN A 954 24.35 -33.97 -47.38
C ASN A 954 25.31 -35.08 -46.97
N HIS A 955 25.05 -36.25 -47.54
CA HIS A 955 26.00 -37.37 -47.63
C HIS A 955 27.29 -36.94 -48.32
#